data_AF-A0A550GZC3-F1
#
_entry.id   AF-A0A550GZC3-F1
#
_cell.length_a   1.000
_cell.length_b   1.000
_cell.length_c   1.000
_cell.angle_alpha   90.00
_cell.angle_beta   90.00
_cell.angle_gamma   90.00
#
_symmetry.space_group_name_H-M   'P 1'
#
loop_
_entity.id
_entity.type
_entity.pdbx_description
1 polymer ?
#
loop_
_entity_poly.entity_id
_entity_poly.type
_entity_poly.pdbx_seq_one_letter_code
_entity_poly.pdbx_strand_id
1 'polypeptide(L)'
;MQENTVEKALQNFGLTEKETQIYICLAKHGLQKGVEIAKKTKTAKAVVYRILKILQRKGFVESTLESPVRYKTIPFEIVLDLEIKAKHEEAHQIETAKKDLLNDWTKISKGEPESPIEKFTVIEGTQKIYNKMYQMIKQTKKQLSFIATVPGIIQSERYGIISEIINHPLKSKAKFRFLTDITNADINSIRFIKQKLRTIVDLRGRNPELGLKPFPRMVLRDKEEILFVINSKENQSGIKTEDTCLCTNCNSIIQAFGSVFENLWENSIDIEEKIGERETGKNPQIIILKDPVSAKNIYLETLGAAKDEILIVTSSRGLVQLHHEKVLLKKLGDRGVRIKVLSPITGKNLESAQQLLGFCEVKHISAGYQGTIIVDGEHLFQFKFPSLEETNDYETAIYKNTLYATDLRYVKNSRRMFLEIWKTAQILIGKPLNLIVDPLINPRKTSDKRKRDFHADLEGIIKFDEKGIKRLKDKNSIDELTEKDFLRIILQSQITSSRRNAKGIIRQYGTSGRAIIHPPRSFNLPEMVFIMFRFDKHSCFGAEDSLIIGVSGETHKGSKFLPAAFVGDNPEALNFVKNGMFKGLIPENNFSLFDKDELQMRVHGNNLFCSWTKPINLMDKFELPPSAILLQAYGDIRTRAFSVRYPSGYQMDQAGNYLESFVTFYHPTSRYSGPGTDSIFDRDIFMEIHKIE
;
A
#
# COMPACT_ATOMS: atom_id res chain seq x y z
N MET A 1 -38.83 -18.27 16.13
CA MET A 1 -37.63 -18.13 15.28
C MET A 1 -36.72 -19.39 15.31
N GLN A 2 -37.31 -20.60 15.35
CA GLN A 2 -36.59 -21.89 15.39
C GLN A 2 -36.84 -22.80 14.16
N GLU A 3 -37.85 -22.50 13.33
CA GLU A 3 -38.21 -23.33 12.15
C GLU A 3 -37.14 -23.38 11.05
N ASN A 4 -36.24 -22.39 10.99
CA ASN A 4 -35.26 -22.26 9.90
C ASN A 4 -34.14 -23.32 9.95
N THR A 5 -33.79 -23.88 11.12
CA THR A 5 -32.70 -24.85 11.24
C THR A 5 -33.08 -26.23 10.73
N VAL A 6 -34.31 -26.68 11.01
CA VAL A 6 -34.82 -27.99 10.57
C VAL A 6 -35.09 -27.99 9.07
N GLU A 7 -35.63 -26.90 8.53
CA GLU A 7 -35.84 -26.72 7.09
C GLU A 7 -34.52 -26.85 6.31
N LYS A 8 -33.46 -26.17 6.76
CA LYS A 8 -32.13 -26.28 6.17
C LYS A 8 -31.55 -27.69 6.26
N ALA A 9 -31.75 -28.38 7.38
CA ALA A 9 -31.28 -29.76 7.55
C ALA A 9 -31.98 -30.71 6.56
N LEU A 10 -33.31 -30.60 6.43
CA LEU A 10 -34.10 -31.39 5.49
C LEU A 10 -33.68 -31.15 4.03
N GLN A 11 -33.37 -29.90 3.66
CA GLN A 11 -32.83 -29.57 2.35
C GLN A 11 -31.43 -30.17 2.12
N ASN A 12 -30.57 -30.18 3.15
CA ASN A 12 -29.26 -30.81 3.09
C ASN A 12 -29.35 -32.36 2.99
N PHE A 13 -30.43 -32.97 3.49
CA PHE A 13 -30.75 -34.39 3.26
C PHE A 13 -31.33 -34.64 1.86
N GLY A 14 -31.32 -33.62 0.98
CA GLY A 14 -31.71 -33.74 -0.43
C GLY A 14 -33.20 -33.56 -0.67
N LEU A 15 -33.96 -32.95 0.25
CA LEU A 15 -35.35 -32.56 0.00
C LEU A 15 -35.42 -31.22 -0.73
N THR A 16 -36.32 -31.12 -1.71
CA THR A 16 -36.63 -29.82 -2.33
C THR A 16 -37.40 -28.92 -1.36
N GLU A 17 -37.49 -27.62 -1.65
CA GLU A 17 -38.25 -26.67 -0.82
C GLU A 17 -39.72 -27.08 -0.67
N LYS A 18 -40.35 -27.54 -1.77
CA LYS A 18 -41.74 -28.04 -1.75
C LYS A 18 -41.89 -29.37 -1.00
N GLU A 19 -40.89 -30.26 -1.10
CA GLU A 19 -40.84 -31.50 -0.30
C GLU A 19 -40.75 -31.18 1.20
N THR A 20 -39.88 -30.25 1.57
CA THR A 20 -39.68 -29.77 2.94
C THR A 20 -40.96 -29.18 3.51
N GLN A 21 -41.64 -28.31 2.74
CA GLN A 21 -42.91 -27.70 3.15
C GLN A 21 -44.00 -28.76 3.41
N ILE A 22 -44.12 -29.75 2.53
CA ILE A 22 -45.11 -30.82 2.67
C ILE A 22 -44.78 -31.73 3.86
N TYR A 23 -43.49 -32.07 4.05
CA TYR A 23 -43.04 -32.85 5.20
C TYR A 23 -43.32 -32.13 6.53
N ILE A 24 -42.99 -30.84 6.63
CA ILE A 24 -43.26 -30.04 7.84
C ILE A 24 -44.76 -29.89 8.08
N CYS A 25 -45.55 -29.69 7.02
CA CYS A 25 -47.00 -29.67 7.15
C CYS A 25 -47.54 -30.98 7.72
N LEU A 26 -46.97 -32.12 7.32
CA LEU A 26 -47.35 -33.42 7.84
C LEU A 26 -46.89 -33.62 9.28
N ALA A 27 -45.65 -33.23 9.61
CA ALA A 27 -45.11 -33.30 10.97
C ALA A 27 -45.95 -32.49 11.97
N LYS A 28 -46.42 -31.31 11.58
CA LYS A 28 -47.25 -30.43 12.43
C LYS A 28 -48.65 -30.98 12.71
N HIS A 29 -49.20 -31.78 11.81
CA HIS A 29 -50.61 -32.19 11.86
C HIS A 29 -50.81 -33.71 11.99
N GLY A 30 -49.72 -34.48 12.06
CA GLY A 30 -49.75 -35.92 12.17
C GLY A 30 -50.41 -36.61 10.97
N LEU A 31 -51.20 -37.63 11.24
CA LEU A 31 -51.82 -38.48 10.22
C LEU A 31 -52.86 -37.70 9.38
N GLN A 32 -52.63 -37.55 8.07
CA GLN A 32 -53.48 -36.71 7.20
C GLN A 32 -53.73 -37.36 5.83
N LYS A 33 -54.88 -37.07 5.21
CA LYS A 33 -55.16 -37.45 3.82
C LYS A 33 -54.44 -36.52 2.86
N GLY A 34 -54.02 -37.03 1.68
CA GLY A 34 -53.36 -36.20 0.65
C GLY A 34 -54.17 -34.96 0.23
N VAL A 35 -55.50 -35.05 0.24
CA VAL A 35 -56.41 -33.92 -0.04
C VAL A 35 -56.36 -32.84 1.05
N GLU A 36 -56.20 -33.23 2.31
CA GLU A 36 -56.12 -32.30 3.45
C GLU A 36 -54.79 -31.55 3.43
N ILE A 37 -53.70 -32.27 3.11
CA ILE A 37 -52.37 -31.69 2.92
C ILE A 37 -52.41 -30.67 1.77
N ALA A 38 -53.01 -31.01 0.63
CA ALA A 38 -53.16 -30.11 -0.51
C ALA A 38 -53.90 -28.82 -0.18
N LYS A 39 -54.97 -28.90 0.63
CA LYS A 39 -55.70 -27.71 1.10
C LYS A 39 -54.82 -26.84 2.01
N LYS A 40 -54.09 -27.45 2.95
CA LYS A 40 -53.24 -26.73 3.92
C LYS A 40 -52.02 -26.07 3.29
N THR A 41 -51.36 -26.75 2.35
CA THR A 41 -50.18 -26.23 1.65
C THR A 41 -50.50 -25.43 0.40
N LYS A 42 -51.80 -25.22 0.09
CA LYS A 42 -52.28 -24.56 -1.14
C LYS A 42 -51.60 -25.10 -2.41
N THR A 43 -51.35 -26.41 -2.43
CA THR A 43 -50.62 -27.09 -3.52
C THR A 43 -51.58 -28.03 -4.25
N ALA A 44 -51.47 -28.09 -5.59
CA ALA A 44 -52.32 -28.96 -6.40
C ALA A 44 -52.25 -30.43 -5.95
N LYS A 45 -53.40 -31.12 -5.85
CA LYS A 45 -53.49 -32.49 -5.34
C LYS A 45 -52.50 -33.45 -6.02
N ALA A 46 -52.39 -33.39 -7.34
CA ALA A 46 -51.48 -34.24 -8.11
C ALA A 46 -50.00 -34.05 -7.68
N VAL A 47 -49.59 -32.82 -7.39
CA VAL A 47 -48.23 -32.50 -6.93
C VAL A 47 -47.99 -33.03 -5.52
N VAL A 48 -48.99 -32.92 -4.63
CA VAL A 48 -48.90 -33.45 -3.26
C VAL A 48 -48.73 -34.95 -3.25
N TYR A 49 -49.56 -35.70 -3.99
CA TYR A 49 -49.41 -37.16 -4.07
C TYR A 49 -48.07 -37.59 -4.68
N ARG A 50 -47.57 -36.86 -5.68
CA ARG A 50 -46.24 -37.10 -6.24
C ARG A 50 -45.14 -36.90 -5.19
N ILE A 51 -45.20 -35.80 -4.43
CA ILE A 51 -44.21 -35.49 -3.38
C ILE A 51 -44.29 -36.50 -2.24
N LEU A 52 -45.48 -36.89 -1.79
CA LEU A 52 -45.64 -37.90 -0.74
C LEU A 52 -45.02 -39.25 -1.15
N LYS A 53 -45.14 -39.64 -2.43
CA LYS A 53 -44.49 -40.85 -2.96
C LYS A 53 -42.95 -40.72 -2.98
N ILE A 54 -42.42 -39.53 -3.27
CA ILE A 54 -40.98 -39.26 -3.22
C ILE A 54 -40.48 -39.33 -1.77
N LEU A 55 -41.17 -38.65 -0.85
CA LEU A 55 -40.85 -38.67 0.58
C LEU A 55 -40.91 -40.08 1.17
N GLN A 56 -41.88 -40.89 0.75
CA GLN A 56 -41.98 -42.29 1.15
C GLN A 56 -40.80 -43.12 0.64
N ARG A 57 -40.41 -42.96 -0.63
CA ARG A 57 -39.23 -43.65 -1.20
C ARG A 57 -37.93 -43.24 -0.51
N LYS A 58 -37.83 -41.99 -0.08
CA LYS A 58 -36.68 -41.47 0.68
C LYS A 58 -36.73 -41.84 2.17
N GLY A 59 -37.79 -42.50 2.67
CA GLY A 59 -37.88 -42.89 4.08
C GLY A 59 -38.26 -41.76 5.05
N PHE A 60 -38.93 -40.71 4.57
CA PHE A 60 -39.39 -39.59 5.42
C PHE A 60 -40.87 -39.74 5.85
N VAL A 61 -41.67 -40.48 5.09
CA VAL A 61 -43.12 -40.58 5.28
C VAL A 61 -43.60 -42.02 5.11
N GLU A 62 -44.56 -42.44 5.91
CA GLU A 62 -45.28 -43.70 5.78
C GLU A 62 -46.73 -43.48 5.36
N SER A 63 -47.30 -44.46 4.66
CA SER A 63 -48.71 -44.48 4.26
C SER A 63 -49.49 -45.58 4.97
N THR A 64 -50.74 -45.32 5.35
CA THR A 64 -51.66 -46.34 5.85
C THR A 64 -52.23 -47.18 4.70
N LEU A 65 -52.70 -48.39 5.02
CA LEU A 65 -53.37 -49.29 4.06
C LEU A 65 -54.89 -49.01 3.92
N GLU A 66 -55.39 -47.96 4.58
CA GLU A 66 -56.82 -47.62 4.57
C GLU A 66 -57.23 -46.87 3.28
N SER A 67 -58.52 -46.90 2.94
CA SER A 67 -59.08 -46.08 1.86
C SER A 67 -60.02 -45.01 2.44
N PRO A 68 -59.74 -43.71 2.24
CA PRO A 68 -58.61 -43.14 1.49
C PRO A 68 -57.30 -43.13 2.30
N VAL A 69 -56.18 -43.35 1.61
CA VAL A 69 -54.81 -43.41 2.18
C VAL A 69 -54.49 -42.15 3.00
N ARG A 70 -53.95 -42.37 4.20
CA ARG A 70 -53.37 -41.31 5.03
C ARG A 70 -51.87 -41.47 5.11
N TYR A 71 -51.21 -40.36 5.37
CA TYR A 71 -49.76 -40.26 5.46
C TYR A 71 -49.37 -39.75 6.84
N LYS A 72 -48.28 -40.27 7.39
CA LYS A 72 -47.65 -39.75 8.63
C LYS A 72 -46.14 -39.65 8.41
N THR A 73 -45.49 -38.71 9.09
CA THR A 73 -44.03 -38.62 9.08
C THR A 73 -43.42 -39.77 9.87
N ILE A 74 -42.26 -40.25 9.42
CA ILE A 74 -41.39 -41.06 10.25
C ILE A 74 -40.82 -40.16 11.36
N PRO A 75 -40.70 -40.64 12.62
CA PRO A 75 -40.09 -39.85 13.69
C PRO A 75 -38.73 -39.28 13.27
N PHE A 76 -38.52 -37.98 13.50
CA PHE A 76 -37.35 -37.28 12.96
C PHE A 76 -36.02 -37.84 13.49
N GLU A 77 -35.99 -38.38 14.71
CA GLU A 77 -34.84 -39.08 15.27
C GLU A 77 -34.42 -40.28 14.42
N ILE A 78 -35.39 -41.09 13.96
CA ILE A 78 -35.14 -42.23 13.08
C ILE A 78 -34.64 -41.75 11.71
N VAL A 79 -35.21 -40.66 11.18
CA VAL A 79 -34.74 -40.06 9.92
C VAL A 79 -33.28 -39.62 10.05
N LEU A 80 -32.90 -39.00 11.17
CA LEU A 80 -31.51 -38.60 11.44
C LEU A 80 -30.58 -39.81 11.52
N ASP A 81 -30.95 -40.87 12.25
CA ASP A 81 -30.14 -42.07 12.38
C ASP A 81 -29.93 -42.78 11.03
N LEU A 82 -30.97 -42.85 10.21
CA LEU A 82 -30.90 -43.44 8.86
C LEU A 82 -29.99 -42.62 7.94
N GLU A 83 -30.10 -41.28 7.95
CA GLU A 83 -29.23 -40.41 7.16
C GLU A 83 -27.77 -40.48 7.61
N ILE A 84 -27.52 -40.50 8.93
CA ILE A 84 -26.16 -40.70 9.48
C ILE A 84 -25.59 -42.03 9.01
N LYS A 85 -26.37 -43.12 9.13
CA LYS A 85 -25.94 -44.45 8.68
C LYS A 85 -25.64 -44.48 7.18
N ALA A 86 -26.53 -43.93 6.36
CA ALA A 86 -26.35 -43.88 4.91
C ALA A 86 -25.06 -43.13 4.52
N LYS A 87 -24.78 -41.98 5.16
CA LYS A 87 -23.55 -41.21 4.91
C LYS A 87 -22.29 -41.95 5.36
N HIS A 88 -22.34 -42.69 6.48
CA HIS A 88 -21.23 -43.55 6.89
C HIS A 88 -20.97 -44.67 5.89
N GLU A 89 -22.02 -45.29 5.35
CA GLU A 89 -21.91 -46.39 4.40
C GLU A 89 -21.39 -45.92 3.03
N GLU A 90 -21.87 -44.77 2.53
CA GLU A 90 -21.31 -44.09 1.35
C GLU A 90 -19.82 -43.79 1.53
N ALA A 91 -19.43 -43.23 2.68
CA ALA A 91 -18.03 -42.95 2.99
C ALA A 91 -17.18 -44.24 3.03
N HIS A 92 -17.70 -45.30 3.66
CA HIS A 92 -17.01 -46.59 3.75
C HIS A 92 -16.81 -47.24 2.37
N GLN A 93 -17.79 -47.14 1.46
CA GLN A 93 -17.65 -47.61 0.08
C GLN A 93 -16.55 -46.85 -0.67
N ILE A 94 -16.47 -45.54 -0.50
CA ILE A 94 -15.39 -44.74 -1.11
C ILE A 94 -14.02 -45.11 -0.50
N GLU A 95 -13.94 -45.30 0.81
CA GLU A 95 -12.70 -45.67 1.50
C GLU A 95 -12.17 -47.04 1.06
N THR A 96 -13.05 -48.03 0.92
CA THR A 96 -12.71 -49.38 0.46
C THR A 96 -12.27 -49.37 -1.01
N ALA A 97 -12.97 -48.64 -1.88
CA ALA A 97 -12.61 -48.51 -3.30
C ALA A 97 -11.37 -47.63 -3.56
N LYS A 98 -10.95 -46.79 -2.59
CA LYS A 98 -9.93 -45.76 -2.76
C LYS A 98 -8.62 -46.29 -3.34
N LYS A 99 -8.12 -47.42 -2.84
CA LYS A 99 -6.84 -47.97 -3.25
C LYS A 99 -6.87 -48.39 -4.72
N ASP A 100 -7.94 -49.06 -5.13
CA ASP A 100 -8.10 -49.57 -6.50
C ASP A 100 -8.32 -48.41 -7.48
N LEU A 101 -9.16 -47.43 -7.11
CA LEU A 101 -9.38 -46.22 -7.91
C LEU A 101 -8.08 -45.42 -8.13
N LEU A 102 -7.23 -45.29 -7.11
CA LEU A 102 -5.93 -44.61 -7.25
C LEU A 102 -4.98 -45.38 -8.18
N ASN A 103 -4.93 -46.71 -8.05
CA ASN A 103 -4.14 -47.55 -8.95
C ASN A 103 -4.60 -47.40 -10.41
N ASP A 104 -5.90 -47.41 -10.67
CA ASP A 104 -6.42 -47.24 -12.02
C ASP A 104 -6.18 -45.82 -12.55
N TRP A 105 -6.30 -44.79 -11.70
CA TRP A 105 -5.98 -43.42 -12.08
C TRP A 105 -4.52 -43.23 -12.51
N THR A 106 -3.56 -43.88 -11.82
CA THR A 106 -2.14 -43.81 -12.21
C THR A 106 -1.86 -44.38 -13.61
N LYS A 107 -2.66 -45.35 -14.07
CA LYS A 107 -2.55 -45.90 -15.43
C LYS A 107 -3.09 -44.93 -16.50
N ILE A 108 -4.07 -44.10 -16.13
CA ILE A 108 -4.70 -43.09 -17.00
C ILE A 108 -3.84 -41.82 -17.08
N SER A 109 -3.27 -41.40 -15.94
CA SER A 109 -2.50 -40.18 -15.75
C SER A 109 -1.05 -40.32 -16.27
N LYS A 110 -0.86 -40.45 -17.59
CA LYS A 110 0.46 -40.36 -18.24
C LYS A 110 0.87 -38.91 -18.52
N GLY A 111 0.87 -38.05 -17.50
CA GLY A 111 1.50 -36.73 -17.59
C GLY A 111 2.96 -36.82 -17.16
N GLU A 112 3.85 -36.13 -17.87
CA GLU A 112 5.22 -35.91 -17.40
C GLU A 112 5.20 -35.30 -15.99
N PRO A 113 6.20 -35.58 -15.14
CA PRO A 113 6.32 -34.90 -13.86
C PRO A 113 6.49 -33.40 -14.13
N GLU A 114 5.41 -32.64 -13.97
CA GLU A 114 5.45 -31.19 -14.03
C GLU A 114 6.48 -30.72 -12.99
N SER A 115 7.51 -30.03 -13.48
CA SER A 115 8.39 -29.18 -12.68
C SER A 115 7.53 -28.34 -11.73
N PRO A 116 8.00 -27.99 -10.51
CA PRO A 116 7.26 -27.16 -9.59
C PRO A 116 7.11 -25.73 -10.16
N ILE A 117 6.13 -25.56 -11.05
CA ILE A 117 5.76 -24.28 -11.61
C ILE A 117 5.16 -23.46 -10.47
N GLU A 118 5.69 -22.26 -10.27
CA GLU A 118 5.06 -21.29 -9.39
C GLU A 118 3.66 -20.97 -9.92
N LYS A 119 2.65 -21.18 -9.08
CA LYS A 119 1.23 -21.06 -9.45
C LYS A 119 0.49 -20.13 -8.51
N PHE A 120 -0.54 -19.51 -9.06
CA PHE A 120 -1.55 -18.76 -8.33
C PHE A 120 -2.89 -19.45 -8.55
N THR A 121 -3.59 -19.74 -7.46
CA THR A 121 -4.91 -20.39 -7.51
C THR A 121 -5.90 -19.58 -6.71
N VAL A 122 -6.98 -19.16 -7.37
CA VAL A 122 -8.12 -18.53 -6.70
C VAL A 122 -9.11 -19.63 -6.31
N ILE A 123 -9.53 -19.64 -5.05
CA ILE A 123 -10.47 -20.61 -4.50
C ILE A 123 -11.68 -19.84 -3.97
N GLU A 124 -12.83 -20.07 -4.60
CA GLU A 124 -14.10 -19.46 -4.22
C GLU A 124 -15.01 -20.47 -3.52
N GLY A 125 -15.58 -20.06 -2.39
CA GLY A 125 -16.49 -20.86 -1.58
C GLY A 125 -15.87 -21.34 -0.28
N THR A 126 -16.52 -21.01 0.83
CA THR A 126 -16.03 -21.28 2.20
C THR A 126 -15.66 -22.76 2.41
N GLN A 127 -16.49 -23.71 1.95
CA GLN A 127 -16.17 -25.14 2.07
C GLN A 127 -14.89 -25.53 1.31
N LYS A 128 -14.71 -25.03 0.08
CA LYS A 128 -13.52 -25.35 -0.73
C LYS A 128 -12.25 -24.79 -0.10
N ILE A 129 -12.35 -23.59 0.48
CA ILE A 129 -11.25 -22.95 1.23
C ILE A 129 -10.83 -23.80 2.42
N TYR A 130 -11.78 -24.23 3.25
CA TYR A 130 -11.46 -25.07 4.40
C TYR A 130 -10.95 -26.45 3.98
N ASN A 131 -11.43 -27.03 2.88
CA ASN A 131 -10.86 -28.25 2.32
C ASN A 131 -9.39 -28.06 1.90
N LYS A 132 -9.04 -26.91 1.32
CA LYS A 132 -7.64 -26.58 1.00
C LYS A 132 -6.80 -26.41 2.26
N MET A 133 -7.31 -25.72 3.29
CA MET A 133 -6.61 -25.61 4.58
C MET A 133 -6.39 -26.99 5.22
N TYR A 134 -7.39 -27.88 5.17
CA TYR A 134 -7.29 -29.26 5.63
C TYR A 134 -6.14 -30.01 4.94
N GLN A 135 -6.05 -29.89 3.60
CA GLN A 135 -4.94 -30.47 2.83
C GLN A 135 -3.57 -29.90 3.25
N MET A 136 -3.48 -28.58 3.45
CA MET A 136 -2.25 -27.93 3.90
C MET A 136 -1.82 -28.44 5.28
N ILE A 137 -2.76 -28.59 6.22
CA ILE A 137 -2.47 -29.14 7.55
C ILE A 137 -1.91 -30.55 7.44
N LYS A 138 -2.59 -31.43 6.68
CA LYS A 138 -2.16 -32.83 6.50
C LYS A 138 -0.79 -32.98 5.85
N GLN A 139 -0.42 -32.02 5.00
CA GLN A 139 0.88 -31.99 4.32
C GLN A 139 1.98 -31.29 5.14
N THR A 140 1.66 -30.74 6.31
CA THR A 140 2.62 -30.00 7.14
C THR A 140 3.69 -30.93 7.71
N LYS A 141 4.96 -30.58 7.51
CA LYS A 141 6.10 -31.37 8.02
C LYS A 141 6.85 -30.66 9.15
N LYS A 142 6.94 -29.34 9.10
CA LYS A 142 7.78 -28.52 10.00
C LYS A 142 6.98 -27.45 10.74
N GLN A 143 6.21 -26.63 10.02
CA GLN A 143 5.52 -25.49 10.62
C GLN A 143 4.26 -25.12 9.84
N LEU A 144 3.18 -24.87 10.58
CA LEU A 144 1.98 -24.20 10.08
C LEU A 144 1.76 -22.91 10.88
N SER A 145 1.78 -21.79 10.17
CA SER A 145 1.56 -20.45 10.72
C SER A 145 0.20 -19.95 10.25
N PHE A 146 -0.69 -19.63 11.20
CA PHE A 146 -2.07 -19.26 10.93
C PHE A 146 -2.37 -17.89 11.53
N ILE A 147 -2.86 -16.95 10.71
CA ILE A 147 -3.33 -15.63 11.16
C ILE A 147 -4.83 -15.54 10.85
N ALA A 148 -5.67 -15.46 11.88
CA ALA A 148 -7.11 -15.35 11.73
C ALA A 148 -7.77 -14.60 12.89
N THR A 149 -8.91 -13.97 12.62
CA THR A 149 -9.72 -13.32 13.66
C THR A 149 -10.34 -14.38 14.58
N VAL A 150 -10.77 -13.97 15.78
CA VAL A 150 -11.45 -14.88 16.72
C VAL A 150 -12.65 -15.60 16.07
N PRO A 151 -13.54 -14.92 15.33
CA PRO A 151 -14.59 -15.61 14.56
C PRO A 151 -14.06 -16.61 13.53
N GLY A 152 -12.95 -16.30 12.87
CA GLY A 152 -12.31 -17.21 11.90
C GLY A 152 -11.77 -18.49 12.56
N ILE A 153 -11.20 -18.40 13.76
CA ILE A 153 -10.76 -19.57 14.51
C ILE A 153 -11.96 -20.41 14.97
N ILE A 154 -13.03 -19.78 15.43
CA ILE A 154 -14.29 -20.48 15.78
C ILE A 154 -14.89 -21.17 14.56
N GLN A 155 -14.86 -20.52 13.40
CA GLN A 155 -15.35 -21.12 12.16
C GLN A 155 -14.48 -22.30 11.74
N SER A 156 -13.16 -22.23 11.93
CA SER A 156 -12.23 -23.32 11.65
C SER A 156 -12.55 -24.59 12.45
N GLU A 157 -13.01 -24.46 13.69
CA GLU A 157 -13.53 -25.59 14.48
C GLU A 157 -14.72 -26.27 13.80
N ARG A 158 -15.68 -25.49 13.27
CA ARG A 158 -16.88 -26.04 12.61
C ARG A 158 -16.55 -26.87 11.37
N TYR A 159 -15.43 -26.56 10.70
CA TYR A 159 -14.95 -27.30 9.53
C TYR A 159 -13.87 -28.33 9.87
N GLY A 160 -13.66 -28.66 11.16
CA GLY A 160 -12.77 -29.75 11.58
C GLY A 160 -11.27 -29.46 11.49
N ILE A 161 -10.87 -28.21 11.25
CA ILE A 161 -9.47 -27.80 11.11
C ILE A 161 -8.67 -28.05 12.39
N ILE A 162 -9.24 -27.68 13.55
CA ILE A 162 -8.58 -27.85 14.85
C ILE A 162 -8.42 -29.33 15.18
N SER A 163 -9.44 -30.15 14.92
CA SER A 163 -9.38 -31.60 15.11
C SER A 163 -8.28 -32.25 14.28
N GLU A 164 -8.10 -31.82 13.03
CA GLU A 164 -7.01 -32.32 12.17
C GLU A 164 -5.63 -31.95 12.73
N ILE A 165 -5.45 -30.74 13.26
CA ILE A 165 -4.19 -30.32 13.90
C ILE A 165 -3.89 -31.18 15.15
N ILE A 166 -4.89 -31.40 16.01
CA ILE A 166 -4.74 -32.19 17.24
C ILE A 166 -4.41 -33.66 16.93
N ASN A 167 -4.93 -34.18 15.83
CA ASN A 167 -4.70 -35.56 15.39
C ASN A 167 -3.56 -35.71 14.39
N HIS A 168 -2.85 -34.62 14.08
CA HIS A 168 -1.81 -34.62 13.07
C HIS A 168 -0.68 -35.62 13.42
N PRO A 169 -0.24 -36.48 12.49
CA PRO A 169 0.77 -37.52 12.77
C PRO A 169 2.10 -36.97 13.28
N LEU A 170 2.47 -35.77 12.84
CA LEU A 170 3.72 -35.09 13.24
C LEU A 170 3.49 -34.01 14.32
N LYS A 171 2.37 -34.01 15.05
CA LYS A 171 2.04 -32.96 16.02
C LYS A 171 3.10 -32.66 17.09
N SER A 172 3.94 -33.64 17.43
CA SER A 172 5.05 -33.48 18.38
C SER A 172 6.32 -32.89 17.75
N LYS A 173 6.44 -32.91 16.41
CA LYS A 173 7.62 -32.43 15.67
C LYS A 173 7.34 -31.14 14.90
N ALA A 174 6.11 -30.97 14.40
CA ALA A 174 5.68 -29.79 13.67
C ALA A 174 5.21 -28.70 14.64
N LYS A 175 5.51 -27.44 14.31
CA LYS A 175 5.09 -26.27 15.08
C LYS A 175 3.79 -25.70 14.52
N PHE A 176 2.76 -25.59 15.35
CA PHE A 176 1.50 -24.93 14.99
C PHE A 176 1.42 -23.59 15.73
N ARG A 177 1.39 -22.50 14.97
CA ARG A 177 1.43 -21.12 15.50
C ARG A 177 0.21 -20.35 15.06
N PHE A 178 -0.61 -19.92 16.01
CA PHE A 178 -1.85 -19.20 15.76
C PHE A 178 -1.73 -17.78 16.30
N LEU A 179 -1.92 -16.80 15.41
CA LEU A 179 -1.95 -15.40 15.77
C LEU A 179 -3.36 -14.86 15.55
N THR A 180 -3.88 -14.14 16.54
CA THR A 180 -5.20 -13.52 16.47
C THR A 180 -5.19 -12.12 17.09
N ASP A 181 -6.09 -11.25 16.62
CA ASP A 181 -6.36 -9.97 17.29
C ASP A 181 -7.36 -10.24 18.43
N ILE A 182 -7.07 -9.67 19.61
CA ILE A 182 -7.75 -9.95 20.87
C ILE A 182 -8.18 -8.64 21.49
N THR A 183 -9.49 -8.47 21.65
CA THR A 183 -10.06 -7.41 22.49
C THR A 183 -10.42 -7.97 23.86
N ASN A 184 -10.71 -7.08 24.81
CA ASN A 184 -11.21 -7.48 26.12
C ASN A 184 -12.55 -8.25 26.05
N ALA A 185 -13.34 -8.04 25.00
CA ALA A 185 -14.59 -8.77 24.77
C ALA A 185 -14.37 -10.23 24.35
N ASP A 186 -13.24 -10.53 23.71
CA ASP A 186 -12.96 -11.86 23.14
C ASP A 186 -12.39 -12.87 24.14
N ILE A 187 -11.96 -12.42 25.33
CA ILE A 187 -11.23 -13.24 26.32
C ILE A 187 -11.95 -14.56 26.63
N ASN A 188 -13.28 -14.55 26.79
CA ASN A 188 -14.04 -15.76 27.09
C ASN A 188 -14.05 -16.74 25.92
N SER A 189 -14.24 -16.26 24.70
CA SER A 189 -14.20 -17.06 23.47
C SER A 189 -12.82 -17.70 23.30
N ILE A 190 -11.76 -16.95 23.60
CA ILE A 190 -10.38 -17.41 23.45
C ILE A 190 -10.00 -18.44 24.51
N ARG A 191 -10.47 -18.30 25.75
CA ARG A 191 -10.31 -19.35 26.78
C ARG A 191 -10.90 -20.68 26.31
N PHE A 192 -12.09 -20.67 25.73
CA PHE A 192 -12.74 -21.87 25.18
C PHE A 192 -11.93 -22.48 24.02
N ILE A 193 -11.48 -21.65 23.07
CA ILE A 193 -10.65 -22.09 21.93
C ILE A 193 -9.34 -22.69 22.43
N LYS A 194 -8.67 -22.06 23.40
CA LYS A 194 -7.41 -22.53 23.96
C LYS A 194 -7.56 -23.89 24.65
N GLN A 195 -8.63 -24.07 25.43
CA GLN A 195 -8.91 -25.35 26.08
C GLN A 195 -9.01 -26.49 25.05
N LYS A 196 -9.58 -26.21 23.87
CA LYS A 196 -9.64 -27.17 22.75
C LYS A 196 -8.30 -27.38 22.06
N LEU A 197 -7.54 -26.31 21.79
CA LEU A 197 -6.24 -26.38 21.11
C LEU A 197 -5.15 -27.09 21.92
N ARG A 198 -5.34 -27.23 23.24
CA ARG A 198 -4.37 -27.84 24.19
C ARG A 198 -2.99 -27.18 24.07
N THR A 199 -1.93 -27.88 24.50
CA THR A 199 -0.53 -27.43 24.41
C THR A 199 0.09 -27.63 23.02
N ILE A 200 -0.68 -28.09 22.03
CA ILE A 200 -0.17 -28.41 20.68
C ILE A 200 0.05 -27.13 19.86
N VAL A 201 -0.78 -26.11 20.09
CA VAL A 201 -0.76 -24.86 19.33
C VAL A 201 -0.27 -23.72 20.22
N ASP A 202 0.77 -23.02 19.77
CA ASP A 202 1.17 -21.73 20.35
C ASP A 202 0.16 -20.68 19.86
N LEU A 203 -0.64 -20.14 20.78
CA LEU A 203 -1.69 -19.17 20.47
C LEU A 203 -1.31 -17.82 21.07
N ARG A 204 -1.13 -16.82 20.21
CA ARG A 204 -0.74 -15.47 20.60
C ARG A 204 -1.74 -14.42 20.15
N GLY A 205 -1.76 -13.34 20.92
CA GLY A 205 -2.66 -12.21 20.77
C GLY A 205 -1.97 -10.94 20.34
N ARG A 206 -2.64 -10.16 19.50
CA ARG A 206 -2.36 -8.73 19.31
C ARG A 206 -3.52 -7.91 19.85
N ASN A 207 -3.26 -6.71 20.37
CA ASN A 207 -4.32 -5.78 20.71
C ASN A 207 -4.65 -4.90 19.49
N PRO A 208 -5.84 -5.02 18.87
CA PRO A 208 -6.21 -4.23 17.70
C PRO A 208 -6.42 -2.74 18.03
N GLU A 209 -6.63 -2.38 19.31
CA GLU A 209 -6.80 -0.99 19.75
C GLU A 209 -5.51 -0.16 19.67
N LEU A 210 -4.36 -0.79 19.43
CA LEU A 210 -3.04 -0.16 19.25
C LEU A 210 -2.83 0.47 17.86
N GLY A 211 -3.88 0.71 17.09
CA GLY A 211 -3.80 1.40 15.79
C GLY A 211 -3.10 0.60 14.67
N LEU A 212 -2.91 -0.71 14.86
CA LEU A 212 -2.26 -1.56 13.86
C LEU A 212 -3.23 -1.83 12.69
N LYS A 213 -2.84 -1.40 11.48
CA LYS A 213 -3.47 -1.62 10.15
C LYS A 213 -3.98 -3.06 9.91
N PRO A 214 -4.87 -3.31 8.91
CA PRO A 214 -5.75 -4.48 8.87
C PRO A 214 -5.02 -5.82 9.00
N PHE A 215 -5.62 -6.68 9.83
CA PHE A 215 -5.13 -8.00 10.18
C PHE A 215 -5.17 -8.95 8.98
N PRO A 216 -4.02 -9.34 8.39
CA PRO A 216 -4.01 -10.18 7.22
C PRO A 216 -4.46 -11.60 7.59
N ARG A 217 -5.52 -12.10 6.94
CA ARG A 217 -5.98 -13.48 7.13
C ARG A 217 -5.16 -14.40 6.22
N MET A 218 -4.26 -15.20 6.80
CA MET A 218 -3.35 -16.05 6.03
C MET A 218 -3.02 -17.38 6.70
N VAL A 219 -2.66 -18.37 5.88
CA VAL A 219 -2.11 -19.66 6.30
C VAL A 219 -0.80 -19.89 5.56
N LEU A 220 0.28 -20.12 6.28
CA LEU A 220 1.60 -20.40 5.73
C LEU A 220 2.06 -21.79 6.17
N ARG A 221 2.31 -22.69 5.21
CA ARG A 221 2.80 -24.06 5.45
C ARG A 221 4.25 -24.17 5.03
N ASP A 222 5.12 -24.61 5.94
CA ASP A 222 6.51 -25.04 5.73
C ASP A 222 7.43 -24.07 4.94
N LYS A 223 7.01 -22.81 4.76
CA LYS A 223 7.62 -21.87 3.78
C LYS A 223 7.59 -22.37 2.33
N GLU A 224 6.60 -23.19 1.99
CA GLU A 224 6.41 -23.78 0.66
C GLU A 224 5.10 -23.35 0.00
N GLU A 225 4.09 -22.99 0.79
CA GLU A 225 2.78 -22.61 0.29
C GLU A 225 2.11 -21.62 1.24
N ILE A 226 1.50 -20.57 0.68
CA ILE A 226 0.72 -19.58 1.42
C ILE A 226 -0.68 -19.44 0.84
N LEU A 227 -1.66 -19.24 1.72
CA LEU A 227 -3.06 -18.97 1.40
C LEU A 227 -3.48 -17.67 2.07
N PHE A 228 -4.09 -16.76 1.31
CA PHE A 228 -4.66 -15.50 1.78
C PHE A 228 -6.18 -15.51 1.63
N VAL A 229 -6.90 -14.99 2.62
CA VAL A 229 -8.34 -14.73 2.49
C VAL A 229 -8.54 -13.27 2.06
N ILE A 230 -9.03 -13.04 0.84
CA ILE A 230 -9.02 -11.71 0.16
C ILE A 230 -10.25 -10.84 0.50
N ASN A 231 -11.08 -11.27 1.45
CA ASN A 231 -12.31 -10.60 1.91
C ASN A 231 -13.48 -10.66 0.93
N SER A 232 -14.65 -10.99 1.49
CA SER A 232 -15.96 -10.70 0.92
C SER A 232 -16.42 -9.35 1.51
N LYS A 233 -16.95 -8.45 0.69
CA LYS A 233 -17.53 -7.20 1.19
C LYS A 233 -18.77 -7.57 2.02
N GLU A 234 -18.84 -7.11 3.27
CA GLU A 234 -20.13 -6.86 3.90
C GLU A 234 -20.79 -5.74 3.10
N ASN A 235 -21.53 -6.11 2.05
CA ASN A 235 -22.47 -5.19 1.46
C ASN A 235 -23.50 -4.85 2.55
N GLN A 236 -23.88 -3.57 2.64
CA GLN A 236 -24.93 -3.03 3.53
C GLN A 236 -26.33 -3.68 3.31
N SER A 237 -26.42 -4.76 2.51
CA SER A 237 -27.63 -5.48 2.14
C SER A 237 -27.81 -6.85 2.81
N GLY A 238 -26.92 -7.27 3.72
CA GLY A 238 -27.11 -8.52 4.48
C GLY A 238 -26.99 -9.82 3.67
N ILE A 239 -26.57 -9.74 2.39
CA ILE A 239 -26.29 -10.90 1.55
C ILE A 239 -24.87 -11.38 1.86
N LYS A 240 -24.74 -12.56 2.47
CA LYS A 240 -23.45 -13.25 2.66
C LYS A 240 -22.84 -13.55 1.29
N THR A 241 -21.80 -12.81 0.92
CA THR A 241 -20.91 -13.18 -0.18
C THR A 241 -19.96 -14.26 0.31
N GLU A 242 -19.78 -15.33 -0.47
CA GLU A 242 -18.88 -16.44 -0.12
C GLU A 242 -17.43 -15.97 -0.04
N ASP A 243 -16.65 -16.56 0.87
CA ASP A 243 -15.24 -16.23 1.01
C ASP A 243 -14.45 -16.60 -0.26
N THR A 244 -13.46 -15.78 -0.59
CA THR A 244 -12.49 -16.03 -1.68
C THR A 244 -11.07 -16.04 -1.12
N CYS A 245 -10.26 -17.01 -1.55
CA CYS A 245 -8.86 -17.13 -1.18
C CYS A 245 -7.94 -17.15 -2.39
N LEU A 246 -6.73 -16.65 -2.19
CA LEU A 246 -5.60 -16.81 -3.10
C LEU A 246 -4.59 -17.76 -2.48
N CYS A 247 -4.22 -18.82 -3.19
CA CYS A 247 -3.20 -19.76 -2.79
C CYS A 247 -2.01 -19.67 -3.76
N THR A 248 -0.78 -19.67 -3.26
CA THR A 248 0.42 -19.65 -4.10
C THR A 248 1.60 -20.37 -3.44
N ASN A 249 2.44 -20.98 -4.27
CA ASN A 249 3.76 -21.53 -3.93
C ASN A 249 4.93 -20.64 -4.42
N CYS A 250 4.65 -19.40 -4.84
CA CYS A 250 5.68 -18.46 -5.29
C CYS A 250 6.62 -18.09 -4.13
N ASN A 251 7.91 -18.42 -4.28
CA ASN A 251 8.87 -18.31 -3.17
C ASN A 251 9.08 -16.86 -2.72
N SER A 252 9.07 -15.90 -3.65
CA SER A 252 9.24 -14.47 -3.33
C SER A 252 8.12 -13.94 -2.43
N ILE A 253 6.86 -14.31 -2.72
CA ILE A 253 5.69 -13.95 -1.93
C ILE A 253 5.73 -14.64 -0.57
N ILE A 254 6.06 -15.93 -0.55
CA ILE A 254 6.19 -16.69 0.69
C ILE A 254 7.23 -16.07 1.62
N GLN A 255 8.39 -15.65 1.09
CA GLN A 255 9.43 -15.00 1.89
C GLN A 255 8.98 -13.63 2.42
N ALA A 256 8.34 -12.81 1.58
CA ALA A 256 7.84 -11.49 1.97
C ALA A 256 6.79 -11.61 3.10
N PHE A 257 5.76 -12.43 2.90
CA PHE A 257 4.68 -12.58 3.88
C PHE A 257 5.06 -13.47 5.08
N GLY A 258 6.02 -14.38 4.92
CA GLY A 258 6.65 -15.06 6.04
C GLY A 258 7.35 -14.08 6.98
N SER A 259 8.04 -13.08 6.42
CA SER A 259 8.66 -12.00 7.22
C SER A 259 7.61 -11.15 7.94
N VAL A 260 6.48 -10.87 7.28
CA VAL A 260 5.32 -10.22 7.92
C VAL A 260 4.79 -11.05 9.09
N PHE A 261 4.61 -12.37 8.91
CA PHE A 261 4.18 -13.26 9.99
C PHE A 261 5.14 -13.21 11.18
N GLU A 262 6.44 -13.43 10.96
CA GLU A 262 7.41 -13.47 12.06
C GLU A 262 7.50 -12.12 12.79
N ASN A 263 7.43 -10.99 12.07
CA ASN A 263 7.34 -9.67 12.71
C ASN A 263 6.10 -9.52 13.60
N LEU A 264 4.93 -9.92 13.09
CA LEU A 264 3.69 -9.87 13.88
C LEU A 264 3.75 -10.81 15.08
N TRP A 265 4.39 -11.97 14.91
CA TRP A 265 4.57 -12.99 15.95
C TRP A 265 5.50 -12.53 17.07
N GLU A 266 6.63 -11.92 16.74
CA GLU A 266 7.58 -11.37 17.72
C GLU A 266 6.99 -10.23 18.54
N ASN A 267 6.07 -9.47 17.95
CA ASN A 267 5.39 -8.34 18.60
C ASN A 267 4.06 -8.73 19.28
N SER A 268 3.73 -10.02 19.32
CA SER A 268 2.49 -10.53 19.94
C SER A 268 2.70 -10.94 21.39
N ILE A 269 1.61 -10.98 22.15
CA ILE A 269 1.58 -11.32 23.57
C ILE A 269 1.08 -12.76 23.71
N ASP A 270 1.69 -13.54 24.59
CA ASP A 270 1.17 -14.86 24.94
C ASP A 270 -0.23 -14.72 25.56
N ILE A 271 -1.17 -15.56 25.13
CA ILE A 271 -2.54 -15.43 25.58
C ILE A 271 -2.73 -15.70 27.09
N GLU A 272 -1.89 -16.52 27.74
CA GLU A 272 -1.93 -16.65 29.21
C GLU A 272 -1.53 -15.34 29.88
N GLU A 273 -0.48 -14.68 29.38
CA GLU A 273 -0.05 -13.40 29.94
C GLU A 273 -1.18 -12.37 29.81
N LYS A 274 -1.87 -12.34 28.67
CA LYS A 274 -3.02 -11.47 28.44
C LYS A 274 -4.20 -11.78 29.35
N ILE A 275 -4.46 -13.06 29.65
CA ILE A 275 -5.51 -13.48 30.59
C ILE A 275 -5.13 -13.08 32.02
N GLY A 276 -3.87 -13.29 32.43
CA GLY A 276 -3.36 -12.95 33.77
C GLY A 276 -3.28 -11.44 34.05
N GLU A 277 -3.03 -10.60 33.04
CA GLU A 277 -3.10 -9.13 33.14
C GLU A 277 -4.47 -8.65 33.67
N ARG A 278 -5.57 -9.33 33.29
CA ARG A 278 -6.93 -9.00 33.77
C ARG A 278 -7.14 -9.41 35.23
N GLU A 279 -6.55 -10.53 35.65
CA GLU A 279 -6.74 -11.12 36.99
C GLU A 279 -5.91 -10.40 38.06
N THR A 280 -4.78 -9.81 37.68
CA THR A 280 -3.84 -9.14 38.60
C THR A 280 -4.11 -7.65 38.80
N GLY A 281 -4.99 -7.02 37.99
CA GLY A 281 -5.36 -5.61 38.14
C GLY A 281 -4.25 -4.58 37.86
N LYS A 282 -3.01 -5.03 37.56
CA LYS A 282 -1.94 -4.17 37.06
C LYS A 282 -2.21 -3.86 35.59
N ASN A 283 -3.11 -2.91 35.34
CA ASN A 283 -3.30 -2.38 34.01
C ASN A 283 -2.11 -1.47 33.66
N PRO A 284 -1.28 -1.81 32.66
CA PRO A 284 -0.54 -0.78 31.95
C PRO A 284 -1.57 0.19 31.34
N GLN A 285 -1.50 1.47 31.68
CA GLN A 285 -2.54 2.43 31.31
C GLN A 285 -2.39 2.80 29.84
N ILE A 286 -3.14 2.12 28.97
CA ILE A 286 -3.44 2.62 27.63
C ILE A 286 -4.80 3.31 27.72
N ILE A 287 -4.79 4.64 27.66
CA ILE A 287 -5.99 5.46 27.78
C ILE A 287 -6.17 6.32 26.54
N ILE A 288 -7.44 6.51 26.15
CA ILE A 288 -7.80 7.45 25.08
C ILE A 288 -8.22 8.76 25.74
N LEU A 289 -7.36 9.77 25.61
CA LEU A 289 -7.62 11.14 26.05
C LEU A 289 -8.53 11.81 25.01
N LYS A 290 -9.84 11.77 25.27
CA LYS A 290 -10.86 12.30 24.35
C LYS A 290 -10.85 13.83 24.28
N ASP A 291 -10.66 14.48 25.43
CA ASP A 291 -10.64 15.93 25.55
C ASP A 291 -9.29 16.51 25.07
N PRO A 292 -9.27 17.37 24.04
CA PRO A 292 -8.04 17.86 23.45
C PRO A 292 -7.24 18.78 24.39
N VAL A 293 -7.91 19.56 25.25
CA VAL A 293 -7.22 20.47 26.20
C VAL A 293 -6.48 19.66 27.26
N SER A 294 -7.17 18.70 27.87
CA SER A 294 -6.57 17.79 28.85
C SER A 294 -5.46 16.96 28.23
N ALA A 295 -5.65 16.46 27.01
CA ALA A 295 -4.63 15.72 26.27
C ALA A 295 -3.38 16.55 26.00
N LYS A 296 -3.55 17.81 25.58
CA LYS A 296 -2.43 18.75 25.37
C LYS A 296 -1.67 19.03 26.66
N ASN A 297 -2.37 19.23 27.78
CA ASN A 297 -1.74 19.50 29.09
C ASN A 297 -0.90 18.30 29.55
N ILE A 298 -1.48 17.09 29.55
CA ILE A 298 -0.75 15.86 29.91
C ILE A 298 0.47 15.66 29.02
N TYR A 299 0.32 15.89 27.71
CA TYR A 299 1.40 15.82 26.74
C TYR A 299 2.54 16.80 27.07
N LEU A 300 2.24 18.09 27.29
CA LEU A 300 3.24 19.12 27.58
C LEU A 300 3.91 18.92 28.94
N GLU A 301 3.18 18.51 29.96
CA GLU A 301 3.72 18.16 31.28
C GLU A 301 4.70 16.99 31.17
N THR A 302 4.32 15.94 30.45
CA THR A 302 5.17 14.76 30.23
C THR A 302 6.42 15.13 29.44
N LEU A 303 6.29 15.94 28.38
CA LEU A 303 7.41 16.41 27.57
C LEU A 303 8.38 17.28 28.39
N GLY A 304 7.87 18.19 29.22
CA GLY A 304 8.67 19.04 30.08
C GLY A 304 9.42 18.30 31.19
N ALA A 305 8.88 17.17 31.64
CA ALA A 305 9.48 16.29 32.64
C ALA A 305 10.57 15.35 32.09
N ALA A 306 10.77 15.29 30.77
CA ALA A 306 11.73 14.40 30.12
C ALA A 306 13.16 14.56 30.67
N LYS A 307 13.89 13.44 30.77
CA LYS A 307 15.22 13.37 31.38
C LYS A 307 16.30 12.82 30.46
N ASP A 308 15.96 11.93 29.52
CA ASP A 308 16.93 11.19 28.71
C ASP A 308 16.71 11.39 27.21
N GLU A 309 15.52 11.05 26.69
CA GLU A 309 15.26 11.12 25.26
C GLU A 309 13.81 11.38 24.88
N ILE A 310 13.63 12.04 23.75
CA ILE A 310 12.34 12.27 23.12
C ILE A 310 12.42 11.85 21.66
N LEU A 311 11.61 10.88 21.26
CA LEU A 311 11.55 10.36 19.89
C LEU A 311 10.20 10.75 19.27
N ILE A 312 10.23 11.50 18.17
CA ILE A 312 9.05 12.12 17.56
C ILE A 312 8.89 11.65 16.12
N VAL A 313 7.76 11.06 15.78
CA VAL A 313 7.30 10.85 14.40
C VAL A 313 6.11 11.77 14.18
N THR A 314 6.19 12.68 13.22
CA THR A 314 5.13 13.68 13.01
C THR A 314 4.87 13.98 11.54
N SER A 315 3.69 14.49 11.22
CA SER A 315 3.33 14.91 9.85
C SER A 315 4.04 16.22 9.46
N SER A 316 3.97 16.61 8.18
CA SER A 316 4.59 17.88 7.75
C SER A 316 4.03 19.09 8.49
N ARG A 317 2.73 19.08 8.81
CA ARG A 317 2.05 20.08 9.65
C ARG A 317 2.43 19.97 11.11
N GLY A 318 2.51 18.75 11.63
CA GLY A 318 2.94 18.51 13.00
C GLY A 318 4.38 18.97 13.26
N LEU A 319 5.24 19.00 12.24
CA LEU A 319 6.58 19.60 12.35
C LEU A 319 6.53 21.13 12.53
N VAL A 320 5.63 21.81 11.83
CA VAL A 320 5.40 23.26 12.02
C VAL A 320 4.86 23.53 13.42
N GLN A 321 3.92 22.71 13.90
CA GLN A 321 3.42 22.81 15.27
C GLN A 321 4.53 22.59 16.30
N LEU A 322 5.37 21.58 16.09
CA LEU A 322 6.50 21.28 16.97
C LEU A 322 7.48 22.46 17.04
N HIS A 323 7.66 23.19 15.94
CA HIS A 323 8.46 24.40 15.88
C HIS A 323 7.84 25.56 16.69
N HIS A 324 6.52 25.65 16.85
CA HIS A 324 5.91 26.61 17.79
C HIS A 324 6.33 26.35 19.24
N GLU A 325 6.58 25.08 19.60
CA GLU A 325 7.05 24.66 20.92
C GLU A 325 8.60 24.72 21.08
N LYS A 326 9.31 25.41 20.17
CA LYS A 326 10.79 25.46 20.15
C LYS A 326 11.43 25.92 21.45
N VAL A 327 10.76 26.77 22.23
CA VAL A 327 11.30 27.26 23.50
C VAL A 327 11.44 26.12 24.52
N LEU A 328 10.41 25.25 24.59
CA LEU A 328 10.44 24.07 25.46
C LEU A 328 11.48 23.06 24.98
N LEU A 329 11.50 22.77 23.67
CA LEU A 329 12.45 21.82 23.08
C LEU A 329 13.90 22.28 23.25
N LYS A 330 14.17 23.58 23.06
CA LYS A 330 15.48 24.16 23.30
C LYS A 330 15.89 24.00 24.78
N LYS A 331 15.01 24.32 25.72
CA LYS A 331 15.26 24.13 27.16
C LYS A 331 15.57 22.66 27.51
N LEU A 332 14.92 21.71 26.84
CA LEU A 332 15.17 20.27 27.02
C LEU A 332 16.51 19.85 26.41
N GLY A 333 16.83 20.33 25.22
CA GLY A 333 18.13 20.13 24.58
C GLY A 333 19.28 20.71 25.43
N ASP A 334 19.11 21.91 25.97
CA ASP A 334 20.08 22.57 26.87
C ASP A 334 20.27 21.78 28.19
N ARG A 335 19.26 21.00 28.62
CA ARG A 335 19.33 20.06 29.75
C ARG A 335 20.00 18.72 29.40
N GLY A 336 20.38 18.50 28.14
CA GLY A 336 21.00 17.27 27.65
C GLY A 336 20.03 16.18 27.19
N VAL A 337 18.72 16.48 27.08
CA VAL A 337 17.73 15.52 26.57
C VAL A 337 17.95 15.33 25.07
N ARG A 338 18.07 14.08 24.61
CA ARG A 338 18.26 13.77 23.18
C ARG A 338 16.94 13.81 22.43
N ILE A 339 16.79 14.76 21.51
CA ILE A 339 15.54 14.94 20.75
C ILE A 339 15.74 14.51 19.30
N LYS A 340 14.98 13.51 18.85
CA LYS A 340 15.04 12.95 17.50
C LYS A 340 13.68 13.04 16.82
N VAL A 341 13.64 13.69 15.66
CA VAL A 341 12.40 13.98 14.93
C VAL A 341 12.43 13.38 13.53
N LEU A 342 11.44 12.56 13.21
CA LEU A 342 11.14 12.04 11.88
C LEU A 342 9.89 12.74 11.34
N SER A 343 10.01 13.40 10.19
CA SER A 343 8.85 14.03 9.56
C SER A 343 8.98 14.13 8.04
N PRO A 344 7.88 14.12 7.28
CA PRO A 344 7.90 14.57 5.89
C PRO A 344 8.27 16.05 5.82
N ILE A 345 9.52 16.31 5.44
CA ILE A 345 9.98 17.65 5.11
C ILE A 345 9.59 17.96 3.67
N THR A 346 8.97 19.12 3.48
CA THR A 346 8.58 19.70 2.19
C THR A 346 9.03 21.16 2.16
N GLY A 347 8.93 21.82 0.99
CA GLY A 347 9.26 23.24 0.90
C GLY A 347 8.47 24.14 1.86
N LYS A 348 7.25 23.73 2.26
CA LYS A 348 6.38 24.51 3.17
C LYS A 348 6.83 24.51 4.63
N ASN A 349 7.54 23.47 5.09
CA ASN A 349 7.95 23.34 6.49
C ASN A 349 9.48 23.30 6.66
N LEU A 350 10.24 23.52 5.58
CA LEU A 350 11.70 23.44 5.65
C LEU A 350 12.29 24.46 6.63
N GLU A 351 11.77 25.69 6.68
CA GLU A 351 12.24 26.69 7.65
C GLU A 351 12.05 26.19 9.08
N SER A 352 10.89 25.60 9.38
CA SER A 352 10.62 25.00 10.70
C SER A 352 11.60 23.85 11.00
N ALA A 353 11.88 22.99 10.01
CA ALA A 353 12.85 21.91 10.14
C ALA A 353 14.27 22.45 10.41
N GLN A 354 14.69 23.51 9.70
CA GLN A 354 16.01 24.14 9.85
C GLN A 354 16.17 24.81 11.21
N GLN A 355 15.14 25.49 11.71
CA GLN A 355 15.20 26.11 13.05
C GLN A 355 15.30 25.06 14.17
N LEU A 356 14.63 23.91 14.00
CA LEU A 356 14.69 22.80 14.95
C LEU A 356 16.06 22.10 14.98
N LEU A 357 16.83 22.11 13.88
CA LEU A 357 18.18 21.51 13.85
C LEU A 357 19.17 22.14 14.85
N GLY A 358 18.88 23.34 15.35
CA GLY A 358 19.72 24.00 16.35
C GLY A 358 19.75 23.29 17.71
N PHE A 359 18.77 22.44 18.02
CA PHE A 359 18.66 21.75 19.31
C PHE A 359 18.00 20.36 19.22
N CYS A 360 17.63 19.90 18.02
CA CYS A 360 17.08 18.57 17.75
C CYS A 360 17.80 17.93 16.55
N GLU A 361 17.84 16.60 16.50
CA GLU A 361 18.13 15.88 15.26
C GLU A 361 16.85 15.74 14.44
N VAL A 362 16.82 16.22 13.20
CA VAL A 362 15.64 16.14 12.32
C VAL A 362 15.97 15.38 11.03
N LYS A 363 15.15 14.39 10.70
CA LYS A 363 15.31 13.52 9.54
C LYS A 363 14.03 13.44 8.70
N HIS A 364 14.20 13.37 7.38
CA HIS A 364 13.09 13.21 6.43
C HIS A 364 12.65 11.74 6.33
N ILE A 365 11.32 11.56 6.30
CA ILE A 365 10.61 10.31 6.00
C ILE A 365 9.42 10.60 5.07
N SER A 366 8.98 9.59 4.31
CA SER A 366 7.76 9.70 3.49
C SER A 366 6.51 9.92 4.35
N ALA A 367 5.45 10.49 3.77
CA ALA A 367 4.17 10.61 4.45
C ALA A 367 3.50 9.23 4.71
N GLY A 368 2.58 9.17 5.68
CA GLY A 368 1.78 7.96 5.96
C GLY A 368 2.13 7.22 7.25
N TYR A 369 3.10 7.72 8.02
CA TYR A 369 3.35 7.26 9.39
C TYR A 369 2.36 7.89 10.37
N GLN A 370 1.99 7.11 11.39
CA GLN A 370 1.14 7.58 12.48
C GLN A 370 1.94 8.49 13.42
N GLY A 371 1.35 9.62 13.82
CA GLY A 371 1.98 10.57 14.73
C GLY A 371 2.25 9.90 16.08
N THR A 372 3.52 9.78 16.45
CA THR A 372 3.95 9.03 17.64
C THR A 372 5.03 9.80 18.37
N ILE A 373 4.88 10.00 19.68
CA ILE A 373 5.90 10.60 20.53
C ILE A 373 6.21 9.65 21.67
N ILE A 374 7.50 9.38 21.89
CA ILE A 374 8.00 8.55 22.98
C ILE A 374 8.90 9.40 23.87
N VAL A 375 8.65 9.40 25.17
CA VAL A 375 9.43 10.15 26.17
C VAL A 375 10.07 9.17 27.14
N ASP A 376 11.39 9.23 27.26
CA ASP A 376 12.26 8.45 28.14
C ASP A 376 12.10 6.92 28.03
N GLY A 377 11.45 6.43 26.97
CA GLY A 377 11.11 5.02 26.82
C GLY A 377 10.04 4.52 27.80
N GLU A 378 9.36 5.43 28.50
CA GLU A 378 8.34 5.12 29.52
C GLU A 378 6.95 5.58 29.11
N HIS A 379 6.86 6.67 28.35
CA HIS A 379 5.60 7.27 27.92
C HIS A 379 5.47 7.26 26.41
N LEU A 380 4.27 6.96 25.91
CA LEU A 380 3.96 7.00 24.48
C LEU A 380 2.66 7.76 24.23
N PHE A 381 2.70 8.68 23.28
CA PHE A 381 1.53 9.39 22.75
C PHE A 381 1.35 9.04 21.27
N GLN A 382 0.11 8.79 20.87
CA GLN A 382 -0.28 8.62 19.47
C GLN A 382 -1.42 9.55 19.09
N PHE A 383 -1.19 10.33 18.04
CA PHE A 383 -2.10 11.36 17.57
C PHE A 383 -2.81 10.91 16.29
N LYS A 384 -4.09 11.24 16.18
CA LYS A 384 -4.85 11.09 14.92
C LYS A 384 -4.82 12.44 14.21
N PHE A 385 -4.04 12.54 13.13
CA PHE A 385 -4.01 13.76 12.33
C PHE A 385 -5.37 13.94 11.63
N PRO A 386 -6.12 15.00 11.92
CA PRO A 386 -7.37 15.27 11.21
C PRO A 386 -7.09 15.57 9.74
N SER A 387 -8.01 15.14 8.89
CA SER A 387 -7.99 15.43 7.45
C SER A 387 -8.28 16.92 7.20
N LEU A 388 -7.88 17.41 6.02
CA LEU A 388 -8.05 18.82 5.62
C LEU A 388 -9.50 19.32 5.68
N GLU A 389 -10.48 18.43 5.60
CA GLU A 389 -11.90 18.75 5.54
C GLU A 389 -12.57 18.86 6.93
N GLU A 390 -11.90 18.39 7.99
CA GLU A 390 -12.57 18.13 9.28
C GLU A 390 -12.63 19.34 10.24
N THR A 391 -11.75 20.35 10.11
CA THR A 391 -11.68 21.42 11.12
C THR A 391 -10.75 22.58 10.74
N ASN A 392 -11.21 23.82 11.00
CA ASN A 392 -10.41 25.05 10.92
C ASN A 392 -9.49 25.27 12.14
N ASP A 393 -9.74 24.58 13.26
CA ASP A 393 -8.91 24.60 14.47
C ASP A 393 -8.07 23.31 14.52
N TYR A 394 -7.00 23.28 13.72
CA TYR A 394 -6.07 22.15 13.68
C TYR A 394 -5.27 22.00 14.97
N GLU A 395 -4.96 23.12 15.65
CA GLU A 395 -4.12 23.14 16.85
C GLU A 395 -4.77 22.43 18.03
N THR A 396 -6.08 22.56 18.21
CA THR A 396 -6.82 21.83 19.24
C THR A 396 -7.18 20.42 18.75
N ALA A 397 -7.56 20.28 17.49
CA ALA A 397 -8.08 19.02 16.97
C ALA A 397 -7.06 17.87 16.94
N ILE A 398 -5.76 18.16 16.79
CA ILE A 398 -4.69 17.13 16.80
C ILE A 398 -4.64 16.35 18.12
N TYR A 399 -5.02 16.98 19.23
CA TYR A 399 -5.00 16.36 20.57
C TYR A 399 -6.27 15.56 20.88
N LYS A 400 -7.31 15.65 20.03
CA LYS A 400 -8.56 14.93 20.23
C LYS A 400 -8.36 13.42 20.04
N ASN A 401 -8.87 12.63 20.98
CA ASN A 401 -8.71 11.17 20.97
C ASN A 401 -7.24 10.72 20.93
N THR A 402 -6.35 11.44 21.62
CA THR A 402 -4.94 11.05 21.75
C THR A 402 -4.85 9.76 22.54
N LEU A 403 -4.16 8.75 22.01
CA LEU A 403 -3.82 7.55 22.76
C LEU A 403 -2.59 7.85 23.60
N TYR A 404 -2.69 7.65 24.91
CA TYR A 404 -1.57 7.74 25.84
C TYR A 404 -1.33 6.36 26.47
N ALA A 405 -0.08 5.91 26.46
CA ALA A 405 0.31 4.60 26.96
C ALA A 405 1.56 4.68 27.85
N THR A 406 1.50 4.00 29.00
CA THR A 406 2.66 3.69 29.87
C THR A 406 3.00 2.20 29.90
N ASP A 407 2.39 1.43 28.99
CA ASP A 407 2.72 0.02 28.77
C ASP A 407 4.16 -0.11 28.26
N LEU A 408 5.08 -0.56 29.12
CA LEU A 408 6.50 -0.68 28.78
C LEU A 408 6.76 -1.58 27.56
N ARG A 409 5.94 -2.61 27.33
CA ARG A 409 6.10 -3.48 26.14
C ARG A 409 5.72 -2.72 24.88
N TYR A 410 4.60 -2.01 24.89
CA TYR A 410 4.13 -1.20 23.77
C TYR A 410 5.08 -0.03 23.47
N VAL A 411 5.54 0.66 24.52
CA VAL A 411 6.50 1.76 24.39
C VAL A 411 7.83 1.22 23.83
N LYS A 412 8.35 0.10 24.34
CA LYS A 412 9.58 -0.53 23.85
C LYS A 412 9.47 -1.00 22.39
N ASN A 413 8.33 -1.58 22.01
CA ASN A 413 8.07 -2.00 20.63
C ASN A 413 8.01 -0.80 19.67
N SER A 414 7.30 0.25 20.06
CA SER A 414 7.19 1.48 19.27
C SER A 414 8.55 2.19 19.14
N ARG A 415 9.34 2.19 20.22
CA ARG A 415 10.72 2.68 20.22
C ARG A 415 11.61 1.89 19.26
N ARG A 416 11.51 0.56 19.26
CA ARG A 416 12.25 -0.29 18.30
C ARG A 416 11.89 0.07 16.86
N MET A 417 10.59 0.22 16.57
CA MET A 417 10.12 0.63 15.24
C MET A 417 10.66 2.01 14.83
N PHE A 418 10.64 2.98 15.75
CA PHE A 418 11.25 4.28 15.54
C PHE A 418 12.72 4.16 15.15
N LEU A 419 13.50 3.39 15.91
CA LEU A 419 14.95 3.23 15.69
C LEU A 419 15.26 2.57 14.35
N GLU A 420 14.45 1.59 13.91
CA GLU A 420 14.62 1.00 12.58
C GLU A 420 14.37 2.02 11.47
N ILE A 421 13.31 2.83 11.57
CA ILE A 421 13.04 3.92 10.61
C ILE A 421 14.18 4.94 10.66
N TRP A 422 14.65 5.29 11.86
CA TRP A 422 15.72 6.27 12.08
C TRP A 422 17.03 5.90 11.38
N LYS A 423 17.39 4.62 11.36
CA LYS A 423 18.60 4.10 10.69
C LYS A 423 18.57 4.37 9.19
N THR A 424 17.41 4.21 8.56
CA THR A 424 17.21 4.37 7.11
C THR A 424 16.75 5.77 6.70
N ALA A 425 16.34 6.62 7.65
CA ALA A 425 15.81 7.95 7.39
C ALA A 425 16.90 8.97 6.96
N GLN A 426 16.50 9.90 6.09
CA GLN A 426 17.39 10.85 5.44
C GLN A 426 17.74 12.02 6.37
N ILE A 427 18.96 12.54 6.29
CA ILE A 427 19.38 13.75 7.01
C ILE A 427 18.93 14.99 6.21
N LEU A 428 18.44 16.02 6.90
CA LEU A 428 18.11 17.30 6.28
C LEU A 428 19.38 17.99 5.74
N ILE A 429 19.46 18.26 4.44
CA ILE A 429 20.51 19.11 3.86
C ILE A 429 19.92 20.52 3.65
N GLY A 430 20.63 21.53 4.15
CA GLY A 430 20.07 22.81 4.58
C GLY A 430 19.64 23.83 3.54
N LYS A 431 19.15 23.48 2.33
CA LYS A 431 18.59 24.48 1.39
C LYS A 431 17.43 23.91 0.54
N PRO A 432 16.31 24.63 0.39
CA PRO A 432 15.17 24.19 -0.42
C PRO A 432 15.41 24.36 -1.93
N LEU A 433 14.81 23.48 -2.76
CA LEU A 433 14.88 23.52 -4.23
C LEU A 433 14.58 24.89 -4.85
N ASN A 434 13.60 25.65 -4.35
CA ASN A 434 13.29 26.98 -4.90
C ASN A 434 14.45 27.99 -4.72
N LEU A 435 15.36 27.77 -3.77
CA LEU A 435 16.59 28.57 -3.59
C LEU A 435 17.82 27.97 -4.30
N ILE A 436 17.75 26.74 -4.83
CA ILE A 436 18.85 26.03 -5.55
C ILE A 436 18.59 26.00 -7.07
N VAL A 437 17.32 25.93 -7.47
CA VAL A 437 16.85 26.05 -8.86
C VAL A 437 16.78 27.52 -9.29
N ASP A 438 16.53 28.47 -8.37
CA ASP A 438 16.73 29.89 -8.68
C ASP A 438 18.17 30.20 -9.14
N PRO A 439 19.26 29.66 -8.56
CA PRO A 439 20.62 29.82 -9.09
C PRO A 439 20.89 29.21 -10.48
N LEU A 440 20.03 28.29 -10.95
CA LEU A 440 20.00 27.85 -12.35
C LEU A 440 19.22 28.85 -13.24
N ILE A 441 18.43 29.76 -12.64
CA ILE A 441 17.41 30.61 -13.28
C ILE A 441 17.58 32.14 -13.01
N ASN A 442 18.42 32.61 -12.07
CA ASN A 442 18.56 34.04 -11.76
C ASN A 442 19.77 34.38 -10.83
N PRO A 443 20.75 35.19 -11.26
CA PRO A 443 21.81 35.73 -10.38
C PRO A 443 21.53 37.19 -9.98
N ARG A 444 21.36 37.49 -8.68
CA ARG A 444 21.28 38.90 -8.21
C ARG A 444 22.66 39.51 -7.89
N LYS A 445 22.72 40.82 -8.11
CA LYS A 445 23.88 41.74 -8.09
C LYS A 445 24.54 41.93 -6.72
N THR A 446 25.86 42.15 -6.74
CA THR A 446 26.52 43.15 -5.86
C THR A 446 27.61 43.91 -6.63
N SER A 447 27.99 45.05 -6.06
CA SER A 447 28.43 46.30 -6.68
C SER A 447 29.93 46.47 -6.93
N ASP A 448 30.23 47.07 -8.08
CA ASP A 448 31.25 48.09 -8.41
C ASP A 448 32.78 47.80 -8.39
N LYS A 449 33.36 48.07 -9.57
CA LYS A 449 34.68 48.65 -9.95
C LYS A 449 36.04 47.95 -9.71
N ARG A 450 36.65 47.67 -10.88
CA ARG A 450 38.07 47.76 -11.28
C ARG A 450 39.06 46.69 -10.75
N LYS A 451 39.48 45.78 -11.63
CA LYS A 451 40.83 45.71 -12.27
C LYS A 451 40.87 44.51 -13.24
N ARG A 452 41.63 44.67 -14.33
CA ARG A 452 41.72 43.77 -15.48
C ARG A 452 42.63 42.58 -15.16
N ASP A 453 42.30 41.40 -15.71
CA ASP A 453 43.14 40.58 -16.62
C ASP A 453 42.79 39.08 -16.55
N PHE A 454 42.56 38.49 -17.73
CA PHE A 454 42.68 37.07 -18.10
C PHE A 454 41.65 35.97 -17.72
N HIS A 455 40.43 36.27 -17.24
CA HIS A 455 39.37 35.25 -17.02
C HIS A 455 37.95 35.70 -17.47
N ALA A 456 37.81 36.16 -18.72
CA ALA A 456 36.62 36.90 -19.16
C ALA A 456 35.43 36.10 -19.78
N ASP A 457 35.50 34.78 -20.03
CA ASP A 457 34.53 34.12 -20.94
C ASP A 457 33.62 33.02 -20.36
N LEU A 458 33.33 33.02 -19.04
CA LEU A 458 32.38 32.03 -18.44
C LEU A 458 31.13 32.65 -17.81
N GLU A 459 30.86 33.94 -18.00
CA GLU A 459 29.67 34.64 -17.47
C GLU A 459 28.41 34.56 -18.38
N GLY A 460 28.41 33.70 -19.41
CA GLY A 460 27.43 33.77 -20.51
C GLY A 460 26.33 32.72 -20.60
N ILE A 461 26.27 31.68 -19.75
CA ILE A 461 25.53 30.46 -20.16
C ILE A 461 24.00 30.57 -20.05
N ILE A 462 23.43 31.43 -19.18
CA ILE A 462 22.02 31.88 -19.28
C ILE A 462 21.92 33.29 -18.67
N LYS A 463 21.83 34.34 -19.50
CA LYS A 463 21.52 35.71 -19.05
C LYS A 463 20.00 35.91 -19.02
N PHE A 464 19.43 36.16 -17.85
CA PHE A 464 18.09 36.73 -17.67
C PHE A 464 18.22 38.25 -17.57
N ASP A 465 17.64 38.99 -18.52
CA ASP A 465 17.55 40.46 -18.45
C ASP A 465 16.29 40.85 -17.66
N GLU A 466 16.47 41.32 -16.41
CA GLU A 466 15.38 41.91 -15.61
C GLU A 466 14.83 43.24 -16.20
N LYS A 467 15.43 43.82 -17.25
CA LYS A 467 14.80 44.93 -18.01
C LYS A 467 13.87 44.46 -19.13
N GLY A 468 13.72 43.15 -19.31
CA GLY A 468 12.99 42.53 -20.40
C GLY A 468 11.64 41.90 -20.03
N ILE A 469 11.06 42.14 -18.85
CA ILE A 469 9.60 41.96 -18.69
C ILE A 469 8.93 43.06 -19.53
N LYS A 470 8.93 42.89 -20.85
CA LYS A 470 7.71 43.15 -21.57
C LYS A 470 6.80 41.99 -21.20
N ARG A 471 5.88 42.28 -20.26
CA ARG A 471 4.52 41.75 -20.35
C ARG A 471 4.23 41.67 -21.85
N LEU A 472 4.00 40.46 -22.37
CA LEU A 472 3.17 40.35 -23.55
C LEU A 472 1.84 40.99 -23.14
N LYS A 473 1.73 42.28 -23.41
CA LYS A 473 0.46 42.97 -23.55
C LYS A 473 -0.24 42.25 -24.69
N ASP A 474 -1.06 41.27 -24.31
CA ASP A 474 -2.44 41.11 -24.73
C ASP A 474 -2.82 39.63 -24.67
N LYS A 475 -3.16 39.18 -23.47
CA LYS A 475 -4.40 38.47 -23.11
C LYS A 475 -4.23 37.89 -21.71
N ASN A 476 -4.91 38.54 -20.75
CA ASN A 476 -5.27 38.14 -19.38
C ASN A 476 -4.28 37.25 -18.59
N SER A 477 -3.87 37.81 -17.46
CA SER A 477 -3.09 37.25 -16.34
C SER A 477 -3.06 35.73 -16.23
N ILE A 478 -1.86 35.17 -16.31
CA ILE A 478 -1.54 33.77 -15.95
C ILE A 478 -1.96 33.45 -14.50
N ASP A 479 -2.11 34.46 -13.64
CA ASP A 479 -2.60 34.34 -12.27
C ASP A 479 -4.09 33.95 -12.15
N GLU A 480 -4.84 33.89 -13.25
CA GLU A 480 -6.28 33.51 -13.28
C GLU A 480 -6.56 32.18 -14.00
N LEU A 481 -5.55 31.49 -14.55
CA LEU A 481 -5.76 30.25 -15.30
C LEU A 481 -5.98 29.06 -14.36
N THR A 482 -7.18 28.50 -14.36
CA THR A 482 -7.47 27.24 -13.66
C THR A 482 -6.88 26.04 -14.40
N GLU A 483 -6.72 24.91 -13.71
CA GLU A 483 -6.30 23.62 -14.30
C GLU A 483 -7.11 23.29 -15.58
N LYS A 484 -8.41 23.56 -15.55
CA LYS A 484 -9.34 23.30 -16.67
C LYS A 484 -9.11 24.24 -17.86
N ASP A 485 -8.80 25.51 -17.58
CA ASP A 485 -8.51 26.48 -18.63
C ASP A 485 -7.20 26.12 -19.35
N PHE A 486 -6.20 25.68 -18.58
CA PHE A 486 -4.93 25.23 -19.14
C PHE A 486 -5.06 23.96 -19.98
N LEU A 487 -5.80 22.96 -19.52
CA LEU A 487 -6.12 21.77 -20.31
C LEU A 487 -6.84 22.12 -21.60
N ARG A 488 -7.75 23.11 -21.56
CA ARG A 488 -8.44 23.60 -22.76
C ARG A 488 -7.47 24.25 -23.76
N ILE A 489 -6.49 25.02 -23.28
CA ILE A 489 -5.44 25.64 -24.11
C ILE A 489 -4.58 24.56 -24.78
N ILE A 490 -4.16 23.53 -24.04
CA ILE A 490 -3.41 22.39 -24.60
C ILE A 490 -4.23 21.72 -25.70
N LEU A 491 -5.49 21.37 -25.42
CA LEU A 491 -6.37 20.69 -26.38
C LEU A 491 -6.60 21.52 -27.65
N GLN A 492 -6.86 22.83 -27.51
CA GLN A 492 -7.00 23.73 -28.67
C GLN A 492 -5.70 23.89 -29.47
N SER A 493 -4.56 23.92 -28.78
CA SER A 493 -3.24 24.06 -29.41
C SER A 493 -2.83 22.79 -30.16
N GLN A 494 -3.12 21.61 -29.60
CA GLN A 494 -2.92 20.31 -30.25
C GLN A 494 -3.75 20.15 -31.53
N ILE A 495 -4.99 20.65 -31.53
CA ILE A 495 -5.86 20.66 -32.72
C ILE A 495 -5.24 21.56 -33.81
N THR A 496 -4.67 22.70 -33.41
CA THR A 496 -4.08 23.68 -34.33
C THR A 496 -2.70 23.25 -34.85
N SER A 497 -1.90 22.52 -34.06
CA SER A 497 -0.56 22.02 -34.43
C SER A 497 -0.55 20.79 -35.34
N SER A 498 -1.71 20.17 -35.59
CA SER A 498 -1.88 19.11 -36.60
C SER A 498 -1.51 19.55 -38.04
N ARG A 499 -1.29 20.87 -38.25
CA ARG A 499 -0.64 21.43 -39.44
C ARG A 499 0.87 21.53 -39.20
N ARG A 500 1.65 20.56 -39.71
CA ARG A 500 3.13 20.50 -39.62
C ARG A 500 3.78 21.87 -39.93
N ASN A 501 4.65 22.32 -39.03
CA ASN A 501 5.66 23.38 -39.17
C ASN A 501 5.27 24.61 -40.00
N ALA A 502 4.47 25.51 -39.42
CA ALA A 502 4.44 26.89 -39.86
C ALA A 502 5.50 27.71 -39.09
N LYS A 503 6.57 28.14 -39.77
CA LYS A 503 7.53 29.20 -39.36
C LYS A 503 8.65 28.87 -38.34
N GLY A 504 9.20 27.65 -38.32
CA GLY A 504 10.42 27.37 -37.52
C GLY A 504 10.23 27.37 -35.99
N ILE A 505 8.97 27.34 -35.54
CA ILE A 505 8.57 27.20 -34.14
C ILE A 505 8.29 25.71 -33.87
N ILE A 506 8.91 25.15 -32.84
CA ILE A 506 8.74 23.77 -32.40
C ILE A 506 7.79 23.75 -31.20
N ARG A 507 6.75 22.93 -31.27
CA ARG A 507 5.78 22.75 -30.19
C ARG A 507 5.79 21.32 -29.68
N GLN A 508 5.84 21.19 -28.37
CA GLN A 508 5.92 19.93 -27.65
C GLN A 508 4.84 19.88 -26.57
N TYR A 509 4.18 18.74 -26.43
CA TYR A 509 3.10 18.50 -25.46
C TYR A 509 3.34 17.18 -24.74
N GLY A 510 3.04 17.10 -23.45
CA GLY A 510 3.06 15.84 -22.74
C GLY A 510 3.22 16.03 -21.25
N THR A 511 4.13 15.26 -20.66
CA THR A 511 4.40 15.21 -19.22
C THR A 511 5.89 15.36 -18.97
N SER A 512 6.28 16.00 -17.86
CA SER A 512 7.68 16.04 -17.46
C SER A 512 7.88 15.83 -15.97
N GLY A 513 9.09 15.45 -15.60
CA GLY A 513 9.51 15.32 -14.22
C GLY A 513 10.87 15.93 -14.01
N ARG A 514 11.09 16.47 -12.81
CA ARG A 514 12.40 16.97 -12.39
C ARG A 514 12.76 16.38 -11.05
N ALA A 515 13.97 15.90 -10.90
CA ALA A 515 14.44 15.33 -9.64
C ALA A 515 15.91 15.63 -9.40
N ILE A 516 16.25 15.94 -8.15
CA ILE A 516 17.64 15.97 -7.69
C ILE A 516 17.93 14.67 -6.95
N ILE A 517 19.00 13.99 -7.37
CA ILE A 517 19.49 12.76 -6.76
C ILE A 517 20.85 13.03 -6.12
N HIS A 518 20.95 12.69 -4.84
CA HIS A 518 22.21 12.65 -4.10
C HIS A 518 22.61 11.19 -3.95
N PRO A 519 23.41 10.63 -4.87
CA PRO A 519 23.82 9.24 -4.78
C PRO A 519 24.69 9.03 -3.54
N PRO A 520 24.65 7.83 -2.91
CA PRO A 520 25.57 7.48 -1.85
C PRO A 520 27.02 7.68 -2.30
N ARG A 521 27.89 8.15 -1.39
CA ARG A 521 29.34 8.35 -1.67
C ARG A 521 30.00 7.09 -2.24
N SER A 522 29.48 5.89 -1.92
CA SER A 522 29.96 4.61 -2.42
C SER A 522 29.77 4.40 -3.93
N PHE A 523 28.92 5.17 -4.61
CA PHE A 523 28.66 5.01 -6.05
C PHE A 523 29.65 5.77 -6.92
N ASN A 524 30.49 6.63 -6.33
CA ASN A 524 31.41 7.50 -7.07
C ASN A 524 30.70 8.31 -8.18
N LEU A 525 29.45 8.71 -7.93
CA LEU A 525 28.66 9.57 -8.81
C LEU A 525 28.52 10.96 -8.17
N PRO A 526 28.53 12.04 -8.97
CA PRO A 526 28.27 13.39 -8.47
C PRO A 526 26.79 13.55 -8.10
N GLU A 527 26.45 14.66 -7.44
CA GLU A 527 25.04 15.04 -7.35
C GLU A 527 24.52 15.31 -8.75
N MET A 528 23.29 14.84 -9.01
CA MET A 528 22.70 14.91 -10.34
C MET A 528 21.31 15.53 -10.29
N VAL A 529 20.98 16.29 -11.34
CA VAL A 529 19.61 16.69 -11.65
C VAL A 529 19.15 15.97 -12.90
N PHE A 530 17.95 15.39 -12.83
CA PHE A 530 17.29 14.72 -13.94
C PHE A 530 16.12 15.58 -14.39
N ILE A 531 16.03 15.81 -15.70
CA ILE A 531 14.86 16.39 -16.36
C ILE A 531 14.35 15.34 -17.34
N MET A 532 13.18 14.81 -17.06
CA MET A 532 12.54 13.72 -17.79
C MET A 532 11.39 14.31 -18.60
N PHE A 533 11.36 14.06 -19.90
CA PHE A 533 10.27 14.46 -20.78
C PHE A 533 9.67 13.25 -21.46
N ARG A 534 8.35 13.18 -21.41
CA ARG A 534 7.54 12.28 -22.21
C ARG A 534 6.61 13.13 -23.06
N PHE A 535 6.83 13.15 -24.36
CA PHE A 535 6.00 13.90 -25.28
C PHE A 535 5.04 13.02 -26.06
N ASP A 536 3.89 13.59 -26.38
CA ASP A 536 2.78 12.92 -27.05
C ASP A 536 2.91 12.97 -28.57
N LYS A 537 2.17 12.10 -29.25
CA LYS A 537 2.13 12.02 -30.72
C LYS A 537 1.75 13.32 -31.46
N HIS A 538 1.18 14.30 -30.74
CA HIS A 538 0.75 15.59 -31.29
C HIS A 538 1.85 16.66 -31.30
N SER A 539 3.01 16.35 -30.70
CA SER A 539 4.21 17.15 -30.75
C SER A 539 4.85 17.21 -32.15
N CYS A 540 5.66 18.24 -32.40
CA CYS A 540 6.33 18.45 -33.69
C CYS A 540 7.20 17.25 -34.13
N PHE A 541 7.95 16.63 -33.22
CA PHE A 541 8.76 15.44 -33.52
C PHE A 541 8.01 14.12 -33.32
N GLY A 542 6.72 14.18 -32.92
CA GLY A 542 5.93 13.00 -32.55
C GLY A 542 6.16 12.58 -31.10
N ALA A 543 5.76 11.35 -30.77
CA ALA A 543 5.90 10.81 -29.43
C ALA A 543 7.36 10.41 -29.16
N GLU A 544 7.92 10.88 -28.04
CA GLU A 544 9.30 10.63 -27.64
C GLU A 544 9.44 10.62 -26.12
N ASP A 545 10.39 9.84 -25.62
CA ASP A 545 10.87 9.89 -24.25
C ASP A 545 12.32 10.43 -24.29
N SER A 546 12.62 11.45 -23.47
CA SER A 546 13.96 12.04 -23.39
C SER A 546 14.36 12.41 -21.97
N LEU A 547 15.66 12.32 -21.71
CA LEU A 547 16.26 12.52 -20.40
C LEU A 547 17.47 13.45 -20.52
N ILE A 548 17.43 14.55 -19.77
CA ILE A 548 18.56 15.46 -19.59
C ILE A 548 19.15 15.21 -18.20
N ILE A 549 20.45 15.02 -18.13
CA ILE A 549 21.17 14.81 -16.88
C ILE A 549 22.16 15.95 -16.70
N GLY A 550 22.02 16.68 -15.60
CA GLY A 550 23.01 17.66 -15.16
C GLY A 550 23.78 17.18 -13.95
N VAL A 551 25.06 17.53 -13.85
CA VAL A 551 25.93 17.20 -12.71
C VAL A 551 26.31 18.46 -11.94
N SER A 552 26.48 18.35 -10.62
CA SER A 552 26.91 19.48 -9.82
C SER A 552 28.37 19.88 -10.13
N GLY A 553 28.61 21.18 -10.23
CA GLY A 553 29.92 21.78 -10.45
C GLY A 553 30.07 23.08 -9.67
N GLU A 554 31.30 23.41 -9.28
CA GLU A 554 31.61 24.69 -8.62
C GLU A 554 31.71 25.82 -9.64
N THR A 555 31.05 26.93 -9.35
CA THR A 555 31.20 28.18 -10.09
C THR A 555 31.59 29.30 -9.13
N HIS A 556 32.11 30.42 -9.66
CA HIS A 556 32.45 31.63 -8.90
C HIS A 556 31.25 32.25 -8.13
N LYS A 557 30.02 31.76 -8.33
CA LYS A 557 28.78 32.17 -7.65
C LYS A 557 28.13 31.03 -6.82
N GLY A 558 28.83 29.92 -6.59
CA GLY A 558 28.35 28.74 -5.84
C GLY A 558 28.15 27.49 -6.71
N SER A 559 27.70 26.39 -6.09
CA SER A 559 27.44 25.12 -6.78
C SER A 559 26.25 25.22 -7.75
N LYS A 560 26.43 24.81 -9.00
CA LYS A 560 25.39 24.77 -10.05
C LYS A 560 25.35 23.42 -10.74
N PHE A 561 24.20 23.03 -11.29
CA PHE A 561 24.10 21.88 -12.18
C PHE A 561 24.40 22.27 -13.62
N LEU A 562 25.39 21.62 -14.23
CA LEU A 562 25.74 21.80 -15.63
C LEU A 562 25.18 20.62 -16.44
N PRO A 563 24.55 20.86 -17.62
CA PRO A 563 24.12 19.78 -18.50
C PRO A 563 25.32 18.89 -18.85
N ALA A 564 25.21 17.60 -18.54
CA ALA A 564 26.28 16.62 -18.70
C ALA A 564 25.98 15.60 -19.79
N ALA A 565 24.70 15.24 -19.98
CA ALA A 565 24.27 14.29 -20.99
C ALA A 565 22.82 14.54 -21.43
N PHE A 566 22.52 14.10 -22.64
CA PHE A 566 21.17 14.03 -23.18
C PHE A 566 20.96 12.63 -23.79
N VAL A 567 19.83 12.01 -23.43
CA VAL A 567 19.40 10.73 -23.99
C VAL A 567 18.00 10.89 -24.55
N GLY A 568 17.73 10.35 -25.73
CA GLY A 568 16.38 10.34 -26.28
C GLY A 568 16.14 9.13 -27.18
N ASP A 569 14.88 8.82 -27.44
CA ASP A 569 14.47 7.72 -28.33
C ASP A 569 14.05 8.18 -29.74
N ASN A 570 14.10 9.49 -30.00
CA ASN A 570 13.73 10.10 -31.28
C ASN A 570 14.94 10.76 -31.98
N PRO A 571 15.35 10.27 -33.16
CA PRO A 571 16.54 10.77 -33.84
C PRO A 571 16.39 12.21 -34.37
N GLU A 572 15.18 12.63 -34.77
CA GLU A 572 14.95 14.00 -35.26
C GLU A 572 15.08 15.02 -34.13
N ALA A 573 14.48 14.71 -32.97
CA ALA A 573 14.56 15.56 -31.79
C ALA A 573 15.97 15.59 -31.21
N LEU A 574 16.65 14.43 -31.12
CA LEU A 574 18.03 14.35 -30.68
C LEU A 574 18.94 15.23 -31.56
N ASN A 575 18.77 15.17 -32.89
CA ASN A 575 19.52 16.00 -33.82
C ASN A 575 19.27 17.50 -33.60
N PHE A 576 18.02 17.91 -33.37
CA PHE A 576 17.67 19.30 -33.05
C PHE A 576 18.27 19.76 -31.72
N VAL A 577 18.20 18.93 -30.67
CA VAL A 577 18.77 19.25 -29.35
C VAL A 577 20.29 19.36 -29.44
N LYS A 578 20.96 18.41 -30.10
CA LYS A 578 22.42 18.38 -30.28
C LYS A 578 22.94 19.58 -31.08
N ASN A 579 22.35 19.85 -32.24
CA ASN A 579 22.85 20.87 -33.17
C ASN A 579 22.20 22.25 -32.97
N GLY A 580 21.16 22.34 -32.15
CA GLY A 580 20.44 23.56 -31.81
C GLY A 580 20.58 23.91 -30.33
N MET A 581 19.62 23.46 -29.51
CA MET A 581 19.45 23.93 -28.12
C MET A 581 20.73 23.81 -27.27
N PHE A 582 21.40 22.65 -27.29
CA PHE A 582 22.56 22.34 -26.46
C PHE A 582 23.89 22.36 -27.22
N LYS A 583 23.92 22.97 -28.41
CA LYS A 583 25.15 23.07 -29.21
C LYS A 583 26.26 23.75 -28.41
N GLY A 584 27.36 23.02 -28.20
CA GLY A 584 28.53 23.50 -27.43
C GLY A 584 28.35 23.49 -25.90
N LEU A 585 27.21 23.02 -25.38
CA LEU A 585 26.95 22.91 -23.94
C LEU A 585 27.17 21.50 -23.38
N ILE A 586 26.82 20.48 -24.15
CA ILE A 586 27.05 19.08 -23.81
C ILE A 586 28.11 18.54 -24.77
N PRO A 587 29.11 17.78 -24.29
CA PRO A 587 30.08 17.11 -25.17
C PRO A 587 29.38 16.23 -26.22
N GLU A 588 29.88 16.21 -27.45
CA GLU A 588 29.20 15.47 -28.53
C GLU A 588 29.00 13.97 -28.24
N ASN A 589 29.92 13.38 -27.49
CA ASN A 589 29.90 11.96 -27.10
C ASN A 589 28.89 11.65 -25.97
N ASN A 590 28.24 12.68 -25.40
CA ASN A 590 27.28 12.55 -24.31
C ASN A 590 25.83 12.75 -24.79
N PHE A 591 25.62 12.75 -26.11
CA PHE A 591 24.32 12.61 -26.73
C PHE A 591 24.12 11.16 -27.16
N SER A 592 23.11 10.49 -26.61
CA SER A 592 22.84 9.08 -26.91
C SER A 592 21.44 8.87 -27.46
N LEU A 593 21.34 8.12 -28.55
CA LEU A 593 20.08 7.61 -29.08
C LEU A 593 19.82 6.21 -28.50
N PHE A 594 18.69 6.05 -27.84
CA PHE A 594 18.27 4.78 -27.23
C PHE A 594 17.07 4.21 -28.01
N ASP A 595 16.95 2.88 -28.06
CA ASP A 595 15.73 2.27 -28.58
C ASP A 595 14.57 2.42 -27.58
N LYS A 596 13.33 2.26 -28.05
CA LYS A 596 12.11 2.47 -27.25
C LYS A 596 11.97 1.54 -26.05
N ASP A 597 12.57 0.36 -26.11
CA ASP A 597 12.64 -0.58 -25.01
C ASP A 597 13.80 -0.28 -24.06
N GLU A 598 14.78 0.51 -24.50
CA GLU A 598 15.98 0.85 -23.76
C GLU A 598 15.84 2.10 -22.88
N LEU A 599 15.04 3.09 -23.30
CA LEU A 599 14.57 4.20 -22.49
C LEU A 599 13.04 4.16 -22.44
N GLN A 600 12.49 4.02 -21.24
CA GLN A 600 11.04 3.99 -21.06
C GLN A 600 10.59 4.98 -20.01
N MET A 601 9.59 5.80 -20.36
CA MET A 601 8.82 6.56 -19.40
C MET A 601 7.36 6.08 -19.35
N ARG A 602 6.80 5.95 -18.15
CA ARG A 602 5.43 5.50 -17.94
C ARG A 602 4.74 6.40 -16.92
N VAL A 603 3.57 6.88 -17.27
CA VAL A 603 2.72 7.66 -16.37
C VAL A 603 1.52 6.82 -15.97
N HIS A 604 1.28 6.68 -14.67
CA HIS A 604 0.10 6.00 -14.14
C HIS A 604 -0.46 6.78 -12.94
N GLY A 605 -1.60 7.46 -13.16
CA GLY A 605 -2.15 8.39 -12.19
C GLY A 605 -1.17 9.53 -11.91
N ASN A 606 -0.82 9.70 -10.63
CA ASN A 606 0.13 10.72 -10.16
C ASN A 606 1.58 10.22 -10.10
N ASN A 607 1.92 9.13 -10.79
CA ASN A 607 3.26 8.58 -10.78
C ASN A 607 3.90 8.66 -12.18
N LEU A 608 5.16 9.08 -12.22
CA LEU A 608 6.02 9.01 -13.41
C LEU A 608 7.18 8.07 -13.12
N PHE A 609 7.31 7.02 -13.92
CA PHE A 609 8.44 6.12 -13.91
C PHE A 609 9.31 6.39 -15.14
N CYS A 610 10.62 6.51 -14.95
CA CYS A 610 11.63 6.67 -16.00
C CYS A 610 12.72 5.62 -15.77
N SER A 611 13.04 4.79 -16.77
CA SER A 611 14.09 3.78 -16.66
C SER A 611 14.93 3.71 -17.92
N TRP A 612 16.20 3.39 -17.75
CA TRP A 612 17.13 3.16 -18.86
C TRP A 612 17.96 1.89 -18.65
N THR A 613 18.27 1.19 -19.74
CA THR A 613 18.91 -0.14 -19.71
C THR A 613 20.37 -0.14 -20.16
N LYS A 614 20.86 0.94 -20.77
CA LYS A 614 22.26 1.14 -21.17
C LYS A 614 22.95 2.19 -20.29
N PRO A 615 24.27 2.06 -20.02
CA PRO A 615 25.01 3.11 -19.34
C PRO A 615 24.95 4.46 -20.08
N ILE A 616 25.02 5.56 -19.34
CA ILE A 616 25.01 6.93 -19.86
C ILE A 616 26.28 7.63 -19.40
N ASN A 617 27.10 8.09 -20.34
CA ASN A 617 28.30 8.86 -20.03
C ASN A 617 27.94 10.25 -19.51
N LEU A 618 28.49 10.61 -18.36
CA LEU A 618 28.33 11.90 -17.70
C LEU A 618 29.70 12.59 -17.62
N MET A 619 29.90 13.59 -18.48
CA MET A 619 31.23 14.21 -18.68
C MET A 619 32.30 13.17 -19.08
N ASP A 620 33.57 13.56 -19.17
CA ASP A 620 34.68 12.63 -19.50
C ASP A 620 35.12 11.74 -18.30
N LYS A 621 34.34 11.69 -17.21
CA LYS A 621 34.79 11.13 -15.92
C LYS A 621 33.84 10.16 -15.24
N PHE A 622 32.54 10.26 -15.48
CA PHE A 622 31.54 9.46 -14.77
C PHE A 622 30.67 8.71 -15.77
N GLU A 623 30.25 7.51 -15.39
CA GLU A 623 29.33 6.70 -16.18
C GLU A 623 28.16 6.33 -15.26
N LEU A 624 26.95 6.71 -15.66
CA LEU A 624 25.73 6.38 -14.95
C LEU A 624 25.21 5.04 -15.44
N PRO A 625 25.21 3.99 -14.61
CA PRO A 625 24.77 2.66 -15.04
C PRO A 625 23.26 2.60 -15.25
N PRO A 626 22.75 1.51 -15.87
CA PRO A 626 21.33 1.24 -16.01
C PRO A 626 20.58 1.40 -14.68
N SER A 627 19.60 2.29 -14.65
CA SER A 627 18.90 2.67 -13.41
C SER A 627 17.46 3.09 -13.71
N ALA A 628 16.69 3.38 -12.66
CA ALA A 628 15.33 3.91 -12.79
C ALA A 628 15.03 4.99 -11.76
N ILE A 629 14.08 5.86 -12.09
CA ILE A 629 13.56 6.96 -11.27
C ILE A 629 12.05 6.82 -11.22
N LEU A 630 11.49 6.85 -10.01
CA LEU A 630 10.05 6.94 -9.77
C LEU A 630 9.73 8.26 -9.09
N LEU A 631 8.89 9.08 -9.72
CA LEU A 631 8.26 10.24 -9.10
C LEU A 631 6.84 9.87 -8.65
N GLN A 632 6.51 10.17 -7.42
CA GLN A 632 5.18 9.96 -6.83
C GLN A 632 4.63 11.30 -6.36
N ALA A 633 3.69 11.85 -7.11
CA ALA A 633 3.17 13.19 -6.89
C ALA A 633 2.09 13.25 -5.81
N TYR A 634 2.09 14.34 -5.04
CA TYR A 634 1.20 14.57 -3.91
C TYR A 634 0.78 16.05 -3.83
N GLY A 635 -0.28 16.30 -3.04
CA GLY A 635 -0.79 17.65 -2.81
C GLY A 635 -1.68 18.17 -3.94
N ASP A 636 -1.92 19.47 -3.91
CA ASP A 636 -2.79 20.16 -4.87
C ASP A 636 -2.03 20.54 -6.15
N ILE A 637 -2.72 20.44 -7.27
CA ILE A 637 -2.19 20.84 -8.59
C ILE A 637 -2.01 22.36 -8.61
N ARG A 638 -0.87 22.80 -9.14
CA ARG A 638 -0.55 24.22 -9.35
C ARG A 638 -0.18 24.46 -10.80
N THR A 639 -0.45 25.66 -11.31
CA THR A 639 -0.08 26.07 -12.66
C THR A 639 1.17 26.92 -12.61
N ARG A 640 2.08 26.76 -13.58
CA ARG A 640 3.24 27.64 -13.75
C ARG A 640 3.57 27.86 -15.22
N ALA A 641 4.21 28.99 -15.51
CA ALA A 641 4.82 29.27 -16.81
C ALA A 641 6.18 29.95 -16.61
N PHE A 642 7.16 29.61 -17.44
CA PHE A 642 8.50 30.19 -17.42
C PHE A 642 9.16 30.09 -18.81
N SER A 643 10.19 30.91 -19.02
CA SER A 643 10.96 30.92 -20.26
C SER A 643 12.43 30.62 -19.96
N VAL A 644 13.08 29.86 -20.85
CA VAL A 644 14.52 29.53 -20.79
C VAL A 644 15.17 29.98 -22.08
N ARG A 645 16.29 30.71 -21.97
CA ARG A 645 17.10 31.13 -23.11
C ARG A 645 18.39 30.33 -23.18
N TYR A 646 18.66 29.74 -24.34
CA TYR A 646 19.86 28.96 -24.60
C TYR A 646 20.93 29.83 -25.29
N PRO A 647 22.22 29.62 -25.01
CA PRO A 647 23.34 30.30 -25.69
C PRO A 647 23.32 30.18 -27.21
N SER A 648 22.70 29.14 -27.74
CA SER A 648 22.49 28.90 -29.18
C SER A 648 21.52 29.89 -29.85
N GLY A 649 20.90 30.79 -29.08
CA GLY A 649 19.91 31.76 -29.55
C GLY A 649 18.47 31.23 -29.54
N TYR A 650 18.24 30.02 -29.04
CA TYR A 650 16.89 29.47 -28.87
C TYR A 650 16.25 29.95 -27.56
N GLN A 651 14.95 30.27 -27.61
CA GLN A 651 14.09 30.42 -26.43
C GLN A 651 13.14 29.24 -26.34
N MET A 652 12.91 28.77 -25.12
CA MET A 652 11.90 27.78 -24.76
C MET A 652 10.94 28.38 -23.76
N ASP A 653 9.69 28.55 -24.15
CA ASP A 653 8.60 28.94 -23.27
C ASP A 653 7.85 27.68 -22.84
N GLN A 654 7.78 27.42 -21.54
CA GLN A 654 7.11 26.25 -20.98
C GLN A 654 6.02 26.70 -20.01
N ALA A 655 4.84 26.10 -20.16
CA ALA A 655 3.74 26.23 -19.21
C ALA A 655 3.20 24.84 -18.84
N GLY A 656 2.66 24.69 -17.63
CA GLY A 656 2.19 23.38 -17.19
C GLY A 656 1.46 23.37 -15.86
N ASN A 657 0.69 22.30 -15.68
CA ASN A 657 0.15 21.88 -14.39
C ASN A 657 1.16 20.97 -13.71
N TYR A 658 1.54 21.28 -12.48
CA TYR A 658 2.51 20.53 -11.72
C TYR A 658 2.06 20.23 -10.29
N LEU A 659 2.68 19.19 -9.75
CA LEU A 659 2.55 18.72 -8.39
C LEU A 659 3.93 18.58 -7.76
N GLU A 660 4.02 18.77 -6.46
CA GLU A 660 5.19 18.31 -5.72
C GLU A 660 5.24 16.78 -5.79
N SER A 661 6.44 16.20 -5.89
CA SER A 661 6.58 14.74 -5.89
C SER A 661 7.69 14.26 -4.99
N PHE A 662 7.53 13.05 -4.47
CA PHE A 662 8.63 12.27 -3.91
C PHE A 662 9.37 11.59 -5.06
N VAL A 663 10.69 11.50 -4.95
CA VAL A 663 11.51 10.77 -5.92
C VAL A 663 12.18 9.57 -5.25
N THR A 664 12.14 8.43 -5.93
CA THR A 664 12.95 7.25 -5.62
C THR A 664 13.86 6.93 -6.79
N PHE A 665 15.17 6.86 -6.53
CA PHE A 665 16.19 6.40 -7.47
C PHE A 665 16.53 4.93 -7.18
N TYR A 666 16.37 4.10 -8.19
CA TYR A 666 16.70 2.69 -8.18
C TYR A 666 18.02 2.48 -8.91
N HIS A 667 18.99 1.91 -8.20
CA HIS A 667 20.27 1.50 -8.75
C HIS A 667 20.39 -0.03 -8.61
N PRO A 668 19.94 -0.79 -9.63
CA PRO A 668 19.75 -2.24 -9.55
C PRO A 668 21.03 -3.01 -9.23
N THR A 669 22.16 -2.60 -9.81
CA THR A 669 23.47 -3.26 -9.66
C THR A 669 23.89 -3.34 -8.20
N SER A 670 23.60 -2.32 -7.41
CA SER A 670 23.90 -2.30 -5.96
C SER A 670 22.70 -2.65 -5.09
N ARG A 671 21.56 -3.06 -5.69
CA ARG A 671 20.26 -3.26 -5.02
C ARG A 671 19.82 -2.06 -4.18
N TYR A 672 20.24 -0.86 -4.57
CA TYR A 672 19.91 0.35 -3.85
C TYR A 672 18.60 0.91 -4.37
N SER A 673 17.74 1.27 -3.45
CA SER A 673 16.56 2.08 -3.68
C SER A 673 16.62 3.19 -2.66
N GLY A 674 16.85 4.41 -3.12
CA GLY A 674 17.00 5.54 -2.23
C GLY A 674 16.34 6.79 -2.76
N PRO A 675 15.95 7.69 -1.85
CA PRO A 675 15.20 8.88 -2.20
C PRO A 675 16.10 9.94 -2.85
N GLY A 676 15.53 10.74 -3.74
CA GLY A 676 16.09 12.04 -4.08
C GLY A 676 15.62 13.12 -3.11
N THR A 677 16.27 14.29 -3.12
CA THR A 677 16.02 15.36 -2.13
C THR A 677 14.79 16.18 -2.44
N ASP A 678 14.52 16.43 -3.71
CA ASP A 678 13.41 17.26 -4.17
C ASP A 678 12.99 16.85 -5.59
N SER A 679 11.68 16.76 -5.84
CA SER A 679 11.17 16.53 -7.19
C SER A 679 9.85 17.24 -7.50
N ILE A 680 9.64 17.49 -8.78
CA ILE A 680 8.40 18.05 -9.31
C ILE A 680 7.91 17.17 -10.46
N PHE A 681 6.61 16.89 -10.46
CA PHE A 681 5.92 16.20 -11.53
C PHE A 681 5.02 17.19 -12.26
N ASP A 682 5.39 17.59 -13.47
CA ASP A 682 4.55 18.38 -14.35
C ASP A 682 3.65 17.41 -15.14
N ARG A 683 2.42 17.19 -14.65
CA ARG A 683 1.46 16.24 -15.22
C ARG A 683 1.10 16.60 -16.66
N ASP A 684 0.88 17.89 -16.90
CA ASP A 684 0.51 18.45 -18.21
C ASP A 684 1.50 19.57 -18.55
N ILE A 685 2.22 19.46 -19.67
CA ILE A 685 3.12 20.50 -20.16
C ILE A 685 2.82 20.89 -21.60
N PHE A 686 2.99 22.19 -21.86
CA PHE A 686 3.10 22.78 -23.17
C PHE A 686 4.46 23.48 -23.26
N MET A 687 5.18 23.23 -24.34
CA MET A 687 6.47 23.85 -24.61
C MET A 687 6.53 24.37 -26.03
N GLU A 688 6.92 25.63 -26.18
CA GLU A 688 7.16 26.29 -27.46
C GLU A 688 8.63 26.72 -27.54
N ILE A 689 9.33 26.26 -28.58
CA ILE A 689 10.73 26.55 -28.81
C ILE A 689 10.87 27.31 -30.12
N HIS A 690 11.55 28.45 -30.09
CA HIS A 690 11.79 29.27 -31.28
C HIS A 690 13.16 29.93 -31.20
N LYS A 691 13.72 30.28 -32.35
CA LYS A 691 14.98 31.03 -32.41
C LYS A 691 14.68 32.51 -32.26
N ILE A 692 15.39 33.18 -31.35
CA ILE A 692 15.34 34.64 -31.22
C ILE A 692 16.35 35.21 -32.22
N GLU A 693 15.92 36.17 -33.02
CA GLU A 693 16.80 36.95 -33.92
C GLU A 693 17.68 37.93 -33.15
#